data_AF-A0AA88MC83-F1
#
_entry.id   AF-A0AA88MC83-F1
#
_cell.length_a   1.000
_cell.length_b   1.000
_cell.length_c   1.000
_cell.angle_alpha   90.00
_cell.angle_beta   90.00
_cell.angle_gamma   90.00
#
_symmetry.space_group_name_H-M   'P 1'
#
loop_
_entity.id
_entity.type
_entity.pdbx_description
1 polymer ?
#
loop_
_entity_poly.entity_id
_entity_poly.type
_entity_poly.pdbx_seq_one_letter_code
_entity_poly.pdbx_strand_id
1 'polypeptide(L)'
;MSLSEAKKQMLMPAESADLLLDAQAATGHIIDPTNNQKLTVDEACARGVVDIRDRDRLLATEAAAVGYKDPSTTRPLSVFEAMKKGIIDRKTGLRLLQAQDAVGGILDPNLRKMSFTEAKNLKIMSSDSADMLLVAQAATGYIIDPKTNQKLTVKEACARGVVNKEEESNLYAAEAAVIGYREPNTGQLLAAGQAVKKALIDKDTALRILQAQESVGGILDPVLSIFLPKDIAKDRKLIDDDLYRALSQCPECYLDPDTQQSTSYVSLKKKCKVDPSTGLLLLPEPKKPLTVQGLRGQVSVFDLVDAKLLDQSDMDQLSKGRLTRQDIEDRLGLYLKGSTCIAGVYDEDNDKVVPLYQAMNDGLLQSRPTLELLEAQAASGFIVDPVNNLFLTVSDAYSKRLFGPELKDNLLAAERAVTGYKLPGTEKVISLFQAIARGLVEKGHGIRLLEAQMASGGIIDPECSHRIDVNVAYKRGYLNEEMNRILTNKGENTKGFLDPNTEENLTYLELKKRCITDTKTGLILLPITSKKNQESSMKNTMRKRRVVIVDPETNKEMTVREAYDKGYIDYATFLELSQQECEWEEITITAPDGTERLVIIDRKTGMQYDINELLEKGLIHQSVLDQYRSQIITLTEFADIINNKTKPKSSSSLSTSRPSAVSATSSVTASSASSLGLSLETSSTLRKSEASSSSSSSVTSRPLSPTLAKMTTTQTTTVTERSSRISSVTQDSPDSHKHISSVSFTLASPVESVAEQEPVGAIFDTDSVEKISITEALNRGLLDSITAHRLLEAQACTGGIVNPTNGSRLSIQEASRLGIINDDMATKLKPAQKAYFGFEDVKTRKKMSAAQAMKEMWLPYEAGQRFLEYQSVTGGLYDPEMGCRRSMEDALKMGWLDGRAAQKLQDPKCHAKNLTCPKSKLKISYKEALDNCLLEESTGVKMLQASFMSSRGISSPYNASSAPGSTTGSRSGSRQGSRRGSLDLGSPSSSLTTRYNHTSFTTFTSTR
;
A
#
# COMPACT_ATOMS: atom_id res chain seq x y z
N MET A 1 -6.47 -26.42 -66.45
CA MET A 1 -7.41 -25.98 -67.51
C MET A 1 -7.96 -24.63 -67.13
N SER A 2 -8.18 -23.73 -68.10
CA SER A 2 -8.76 -22.41 -67.86
C SER A 2 -10.28 -22.48 -67.62
N LEU A 3 -10.84 -21.42 -67.04
CA LEU A 3 -12.29 -21.26 -66.89
C LEU A 3 -13.00 -21.30 -68.26
N SER A 4 -12.36 -20.77 -69.31
CA SER A 4 -12.86 -20.80 -70.68
C SER A 4 -12.82 -22.20 -71.30
N GLU A 5 -11.82 -23.02 -70.95
CA GLU A 5 -11.78 -24.44 -71.34
C GLU A 5 -12.89 -25.24 -70.63
N ALA A 6 -13.07 -25.05 -69.33
CA ALA A 6 -14.12 -25.71 -68.56
C ALA A 6 -15.54 -25.30 -69.02
N LYS A 7 -15.73 -24.02 -69.39
CA LYS A 7 -16.92 -23.48 -70.08
C LYS A 7 -17.17 -24.18 -71.42
N LYS A 8 -16.12 -24.35 -72.25
CA LYS A 8 -16.21 -25.02 -73.58
C LYS A 8 -16.47 -26.52 -73.47
N GLN A 9 -15.93 -27.18 -72.46
CA GLN A 9 -16.11 -28.62 -72.21
C GLN A 9 -17.37 -28.94 -71.41
N MET A 10 -18.21 -27.94 -71.08
CA MET A 10 -19.42 -28.05 -70.24
C MET A 10 -19.17 -28.68 -68.85
N LEU A 11 -17.94 -28.61 -68.34
CA LEU A 11 -17.56 -29.09 -67.00
C LEU A 11 -18.00 -28.15 -65.88
N MET A 12 -18.47 -26.95 -66.24
CA MET A 12 -19.12 -26.00 -65.34
C MET A 12 -20.20 -25.21 -66.10
N PRO A 13 -21.26 -24.71 -65.43
CA PRO A 13 -22.25 -23.84 -66.07
C PRO A 13 -21.59 -22.58 -66.63
N ALA A 14 -21.99 -22.17 -67.85
CA ALA A 14 -21.39 -21.02 -68.53
C ALA A 14 -21.45 -19.74 -67.67
N GLU A 15 -22.60 -19.45 -67.05
CA GLU A 15 -22.78 -18.32 -66.13
C GLU A 15 -21.81 -18.35 -64.93
N SER A 16 -21.44 -19.54 -64.45
CA SER A 16 -20.49 -19.70 -63.34
C SER A 16 -19.04 -19.51 -63.79
N ALA A 17 -18.69 -19.92 -65.00
CA ALA A 17 -17.40 -19.61 -65.61
C ALA A 17 -17.25 -18.11 -65.85
N ASP A 18 -18.31 -17.49 -66.35
CA ASP A 18 -18.35 -16.06 -66.66
C ASP A 18 -18.25 -15.20 -65.40
N LEU A 19 -18.98 -15.51 -64.33
CA LEU A 19 -18.86 -14.82 -63.04
C LEU A 19 -17.45 -14.93 -62.43
N LEU A 20 -16.73 -16.05 -62.66
CA LEU A 20 -15.37 -16.24 -62.16
C LEU A 20 -14.32 -15.51 -63.02
N LEU A 21 -14.49 -15.47 -64.34
CA LEU A 21 -13.66 -14.67 -65.23
C LEU A 21 -13.85 -13.16 -64.97
N ASP A 22 -15.09 -12.72 -64.79
CA ASP A 22 -15.43 -11.33 -64.47
C ASP A 22 -14.83 -10.93 -63.11
N ALA A 23 -14.88 -11.82 -62.11
CA ALA A 23 -14.26 -11.58 -60.80
C ALA A 23 -12.72 -11.47 -60.90
N GLN A 24 -12.06 -12.30 -61.71
CA GLN A 24 -10.62 -12.17 -61.98
C GLN A 24 -10.31 -10.82 -62.65
N ALA A 25 -11.02 -10.47 -63.72
CA ALA A 25 -10.87 -9.18 -64.41
C ALA A 25 -11.07 -7.98 -63.46
N ALA A 26 -12.02 -8.05 -62.53
CA ALA A 26 -12.25 -7.00 -61.53
C ALA A 26 -11.07 -6.82 -60.54
N THR A 27 -10.18 -7.81 -60.39
CA THR A 27 -8.89 -7.70 -59.67
C THR A 27 -7.73 -7.25 -60.56
N GLY A 28 -8.03 -6.81 -61.79
CA GLY A 28 -7.08 -6.28 -62.78
C GLY A 28 -6.24 -7.33 -63.50
N HIS A 29 -6.50 -8.64 -63.30
CA HIS A 29 -5.69 -9.71 -63.89
C HIS A 29 -6.51 -11.00 -64.10
N ILE A 30 -6.37 -11.62 -65.27
CA ILE A 30 -6.77 -13.02 -65.50
C ILE A 30 -5.63 -13.95 -65.06
N ILE A 31 -5.96 -15.11 -64.50
CA ILE A 31 -4.96 -16.12 -64.08
C ILE A 31 -4.88 -17.23 -65.14
N ASP A 32 -3.68 -17.51 -65.64
CA ASP A 32 -3.39 -18.69 -66.44
C ASP A 32 -3.04 -19.88 -65.52
N PRO A 33 -3.90 -20.91 -65.39
CA PRO A 33 -3.69 -22.01 -64.46
C PRO A 33 -2.70 -23.08 -64.97
N THR A 34 -2.06 -22.88 -66.12
CA THR A 34 -1.00 -23.78 -66.62
C THR A 34 0.38 -23.40 -66.10
N ASN A 35 0.60 -22.12 -65.81
CA ASN A 35 1.88 -21.54 -65.40
C ASN A 35 1.77 -20.56 -64.21
N ASN A 36 0.55 -20.33 -63.72
CA ASN A 36 0.18 -19.42 -62.63
C ASN A 36 0.59 -17.94 -62.87
N GLN A 37 0.73 -17.52 -64.13
CA GLN A 37 0.95 -16.11 -64.47
C GLN A 37 -0.36 -15.32 -64.36
N LYS A 38 -0.23 -14.09 -63.87
CA LYS A 38 -1.23 -13.04 -63.98
C LYS A 38 -1.05 -12.34 -65.33
N LEU A 39 -2.12 -12.21 -66.09
CA LEU A 39 -2.17 -11.62 -67.43
C LEU A 39 -3.20 -10.49 -67.45
N THR A 40 -2.97 -9.45 -68.24
CA THR A 40 -4.05 -8.54 -68.66
C THR A 40 -5.10 -9.29 -69.49
N VAL A 41 -6.32 -8.77 -69.59
CA VAL A 41 -7.38 -9.38 -70.42
C VAL A 41 -6.93 -9.53 -71.88
N ASP A 42 -6.20 -8.55 -72.41
CA ASP A 42 -5.64 -8.60 -73.77
C ASP A 42 -4.59 -9.70 -73.95
N GLU A 43 -3.67 -9.89 -73.00
CA GLU A 43 -2.69 -10.99 -73.02
C GLU A 43 -3.36 -12.36 -72.84
N ALA A 44 -4.37 -12.46 -71.98
CA ALA A 44 -5.11 -13.70 -71.75
C ALA A 44 -5.91 -14.13 -73.00
N CYS A 45 -6.44 -13.16 -73.77
CA CYS A 45 -7.01 -13.42 -75.08
C CYS A 45 -5.94 -13.81 -76.11
N ALA A 46 -4.81 -13.11 -76.15
CA ALA A 46 -3.72 -13.40 -77.10
C ALA A 46 -3.08 -14.78 -76.88
N ARG A 47 -3.05 -15.28 -75.64
CA ARG A 47 -2.58 -16.64 -75.30
C ARG A 47 -3.68 -17.71 -75.35
N GLY A 48 -4.92 -17.35 -75.68
CA GLY A 48 -6.06 -18.30 -75.75
C GLY A 48 -6.59 -18.82 -74.41
N VAL A 49 -6.11 -18.28 -73.29
CA VAL A 49 -6.59 -18.59 -71.92
C VAL A 49 -8.06 -18.15 -71.76
N VAL A 50 -8.41 -17.03 -72.41
CA VAL A 50 -9.76 -16.45 -72.50
C VAL A 50 -10.32 -16.61 -73.91
N ASP A 51 -11.62 -16.88 -74.04
CA ASP A 51 -12.30 -16.85 -75.34
C ASP A 51 -12.46 -15.39 -75.82
N ILE A 52 -12.07 -15.11 -77.06
CA ILE A 52 -12.10 -13.74 -77.61
C ILE A 52 -13.49 -13.10 -77.61
N ARG A 53 -14.58 -13.88 -77.52
CA ARG A 53 -15.96 -13.36 -77.40
C ARG A 53 -16.28 -12.81 -76.01
N ASP A 54 -15.54 -13.25 -74.97
CA ASP A 54 -15.67 -12.72 -73.61
C ASP A 54 -14.78 -11.48 -73.40
N ARG A 55 -13.88 -11.15 -74.35
CA ARG A 55 -12.89 -10.06 -74.25
C ARG A 55 -13.50 -8.71 -73.88
N ASP A 56 -14.50 -8.23 -74.61
CA ASP A 56 -15.05 -6.89 -74.40
C ASP A 56 -15.77 -6.75 -73.05
N ARG A 57 -16.41 -7.84 -72.58
CA ARG A 57 -17.02 -7.91 -71.23
C ARG A 57 -15.94 -7.86 -70.14
N LEU A 58 -14.84 -8.58 -70.35
CA LEU A 58 -13.74 -8.64 -69.40
C LEU A 58 -12.92 -7.35 -69.39
N LEU A 59 -12.70 -6.68 -70.53
CA LEU A 59 -12.11 -5.35 -70.61
C LEU A 59 -12.97 -4.28 -69.90
N ALA A 60 -14.29 -4.34 -70.07
CA ALA A 60 -15.23 -3.47 -69.34
C ALA A 60 -15.22 -3.71 -67.82
N THR A 61 -14.74 -4.89 -67.38
CA THR A 61 -14.64 -5.28 -65.97
C THR A 61 -13.25 -4.97 -65.39
N GLU A 62 -12.18 -5.16 -66.16
CA GLU A 62 -10.80 -4.71 -65.87
C GLU A 62 -10.74 -3.17 -65.75
N ALA A 63 -11.52 -2.46 -66.57
CA ALA A 63 -11.71 -1.01 -66.45
C ALA A 63 -12.26 -0.55 -65.09
N ALA A 64 -12.85 -1.42 -64.27
CA ALA A 64 -13.26 -1.07 -62.91
C ALA A 64 -12.07 -0.79 -61.97
N ALA A 65 -10.90 -1.37 -62.25
CA ALA A 65 -9.66 -1.13 -61.51
C ALA A 65 -8.86 0.09 -62.03
N VAL A 66 -9.09 0.51 -63.29
CA VAL A 66 -8.32 1.56 -63.98
C VAL A 66 -9.11 2.87 -64.19
N GLY A 67 -10.44 2.81 -64.11
CA GLY A 67 -11.36 3.93 -64.34
C GLY A 67 -11.96 3.94 -65.75
N TYR A 68 -13.24 4.27 -65.86
CA TYR A 68 -13.99 4.17 -67.12
C TYR A 68 -13.62 5.30 -68.08
N LYS A 69 -13.18 4.97 -69.30
CA LYS A 69 -12.90 5.97 -70.34
C LYS A 69 -14.20 6.52 -70.92
N ASP A 70 -14.34 7.85 -70.91
CA ASP A 70 -15.41 8.56 -71.60
C ASP A 70 -15.00 8.88 -73.04
N PRO A 71 -15.79 8.54 -74.07
CA PRO A 71 -15.50 8.93 -75.46
C PRO A 71 -15.40 10.46 -75.68
N SER A 72 -15.94 11.27 -74.75
CA SER A 72 -15.97 12.74 -74.81
C SER A 72 -14.94 13.44 -73.90
N THR A 73 -14.26 12.74 -72.99
CA THR A 73 -13.26 13.37 -72.10
C THR A 73 -12.07 12.47 -71.79
N THR A 74 -10.86 13.02 -71.85
CA THR A 74 -9.60 12.33 -71.49
C THR A 74 -9.44 11.99 -70.00
N ARG A 75 -10.38 12.40 -69.14
CA ARG A 75 -10.43 12.06 -67.72
C ARG A 75 -11.19 10.75 -67.52
N PRO A 76 -10.64 9.75 -66.80
CA PRO A 76 -11.40 8.56 -66.44
C PRO A 76 -12.51 8.91 -65.43
N LEU A 77 -13.69 8.32 -65.65
CA LEU A 77 -14.87 8.44 -64.81
C LEU A 77 -14.83 7.43 -63.66
N SER A 78 -15.37 7.83 -62.51
CA SER A 78 -15.67 6.92 -61.41
C SER A 78 -16.79 5.93 -61.76
N VAL A 79 -16.90 4.83 -61.00
CA VAL A 79 -17.99 3.83 -61.15
C VAL A 79 -19.37 4.50 -61.06
N PHE A 80 -19.53 5.46 -60.15
CA PHE A 80 -20.78 6.21 -59.95
C PHE A 80 -21.13 7.13 -61.13
N GLU A 81 -20.14 7.80 -61.73
CA GLU A 81 -20.34 8.62 -62.93
C GLU A 81 -20.62 7.74 -64.17
N ALA A 82 -19.95 6.61 -64.31
CA ALA A 82 -20.20 5.63 -65.37
C ALA A 82 -21.63 5.06 -65.28
N MET A 83 -22.11 4.73 -64.07
CA MET A 83 -23.51 4.35 -63.84
C MET A 83 -24.49 5.47 -64.21
N LYS A 84 -24.18 6.72 -63.86
CA LYS A 84 -25.03 7.89 -64.18
C LYS A 84 -25.08 8.20 -65.68
N LYS A 85 -24.02 7.88 -66.43
CA LYS A 85 -23.97 7.97 -67.90
C LYS A 85 -24.46 6.72 -68.64
N GLY A 86 -24.85 5.66 -67.92
CA GLY A 86 -25.30 4.39 -68.52
C GLY A 86 -24.20 3.57 -69.21
N ILE A 87 -22.94 3.85 -68.92
CA ILE A 87 -21.76 3.15 -69.46
C ILE A 87 -21.61 1.74 -68.85
N ILE A 88 -22.14 1.56 -67.63
CA ILE A 88 -22.23 0.27 -66.94
C ILE A 88 -23.66 0.04 -66.44
N ASP A 89 -24.12 -1.21 -66.47
CA ASP A 89 -25.45 -1.56 -65.95
C ASP A 89 -25.53 -1.35 -64.43
N ARG A 90 -26.74 -1.03 -63.95
CA ARG A 90 -26.94 -0.65 -62.55
C ARG A 90 -26.64 -1.76 -61.54
N LYS A 91 -26.72 -3.03 -61.93
CA LYS A 91 -26.50 -4.22 -61.08
C LYS A 91 -25.02 -4.55 -60.95
N THR A 92 -24.25 -4.45 -62.04
CA THR A 92 -22.79 -4.64 -62.01
C THR A 92 -22.08 -3.43 -61.40
N GLY A 93 -22.52 -2.20 -61.71
CA GLY A 93 -22.03 -1.00 -61.04
C GLY A 93 -22.22 -1.02 -59.51
N LEU A 94 -23.37 -1.52 -59.03
CA LEU A 94 -23.59 -1.74 -57.59
C LEU A 94 -22.62 -2.78 -56.98
N ARG A 95 -22.31 -3.87 -57.68
CA ARG A 95 -21.35 -4.88 -57.22
C ARG A 95 -19.92 -4.35 -57.14
N LEU A 96 -19.51 -3.51 -58.09
CA LEU A 96 -18.19 -2.89 -58.10
C LEU A 96 -18.06 -1.76 -57.05
N LEU A 97 -19.16 -1.08 -56.71
CA LEU A 97 -19.22 -0.16 -55.57
C LEU A 97 -19.18 -0.90 -54.22
N GLN A 98 -19.76 -2.10 -54.11
CA GLN A 98 -19.69 -2.91 -52.89
C GLN A 98 -18.22 -3.24 -52.52
N ALA A 99 -17.36 -3.52 -53.49
CA ALA A 99 -15.91 -3.68 -53.31
C ALA A 99 -15.14 -2.37 -52.95
N GLN A 100 -15.85 -1.27 -52.65
CA GLN A 100 -15.31 0.01 -52.16
C GLN A 100 -15.91 0.42 -50.81
N ASP A 101 -16.85 -0.36 -50.28
CA ASP A 101 -17.79 0.02 -49.22
C ASP A 101 -17.24 -0.27 -47.79
N ALA A 102 -15.93 -0.09 -47.60
CA ALA A 102 -15.23 -0.19 -46.32
C ALA A 102 -14.94 1.21 -45.74
N VAL A 103 -14.81 1.32 -44.41
CA VAL A 103 -14.52 2.61 -43.77
C VAL A 103 -13.06 3.02 -44.01
N GLY A 104 -12.85 4.10 -44.76
CA GLY A 104 -11.55 4.54 -45.26
C GLY A 104 -10.72 5.41 -44.31
N GLY A 105 -11.33 6.02 -43.29
CA GLY A 105 -10.64 6.90 -42.35
C GLY A 105 -11.58 7.85 -41.60
N ILE A 106 -11.05 8.98 -41.13
CA ILE A 106 -11.76 10.04 -40.41
C ILE A 106 -11.88 11.32 -41.25
N LEU A 107 -13.00 12.03 -41.08
CA LEU A 107 -13.33 13.33 -41.65
C LEU A 107 -13.52 14.40 -40.54
N ASP A 108 -12.53 15.30 -40.46
CA ASP A 108 -12.52 16.55 -39.69
C ASP A 108 -13.72 17.46 -40.10
N PRO A 109 -14.34 18.22 -39.18
CA PRO A 109 -15.35 19.25 -39.51
C PRO A 109 -14.93 20.24 -40.61
N ASN A 110 -13.63 20.50 -40.77
CA ASN A 110 -13.02 21.32 -41.83
C ASN A 110 -12.84 20.56 -43.16
N LEU A 111 -13.48 19.39 -43.31
CA LEU A 111 -13.39 18.48 -44.46
C LEU A 111 -11.99 17.89 -44.74
N ARG A 112 -11.07 17.99 -43.77
CA ARG A 112 -9.77 17.31 -43.82
C ARG A 112 -9.93 15.81 -43.57
N LYS A 113 -9.25 15.02 -44.41
CA LYS A 113 -9.25 13.54 -44.37
C LYS A 113 -8.00 13.03 -43.67
N MET A 114 -8.13 12.02 -42.81
CA MET A 114 -7.05 11.44 -42.01
C MET A 114 -7.18 9.92 -41.95
N SER A 115 -6.06 9.18 -41.98
CA SER A 115 -6.07 7.74 -41.70
C SER A 115 -6.34 7.48 -40.21
N PHE A 116 -6.70 6.25 -39.85
CA PHE A 116 -6.87 5.87 -38.44
C PHE A 116 -5.55 6.00 -37.66
N THR A 117 -4.43 5.68 -38.29
CA THR A 117 -3.07 5.88 -37.78
C THR A 117 -2.79 7.35 -37.46
N GLU A 118 -3.16 8.28 -38.34
CA GLU A 118 -3.02 9.71 -38.07
C GLU A 118 -3.92 10.16 -36.91
N ALA A 119 -5.15 9.67 -36.84
CA ALA A 119 -6.07 10.00 -35.75
C ALA A 119 -5.60 9.46 -34.39
N LYS A 120 -5.04 8.24 -34.37
CA LYS A 120 -4.37 7.61 -33.22
C LYS A 120 -3.17 8.45 -32.77
N ASN A 121 -2.28 8.80 -33.69
CA ASN A 121 -1.08 9.59 -33.41
C ASN A 121 -1.41 11.03 -32.96
N LEU A 122 -2.52 11.61 -33.44
CA LEU A 122 -3.05 12.91 -32.99
C LEU A 122 -3.92 12.83 -31.71
N LYS A 123 -4.13 11.64 -31.14
CA LYS A 123 -5.01 11.38 -29.99
C LYS A 123 -6.47 11.86 -30.19
N ILE A 124 -6.92 11.82 -31.44
CA ILE A 124 -8.32 12.06 -31.86
C ILE A 124 -9.17 10.79 -31.63
N MET A 125 -8.54 9.62 -31.71
CA MET A 125 -9.15 8.29 -31.54
C MET A 125 -8.31 7.45 -30.57
N SER A 126 -8.92 6.52 -29.85
CA SER A 126 -8.20 5.54 -29.02
C SER A 126 -7.38 4.58 -29.87
N SER A 127 -6.29 4.01 -29.31
CA SER A 127 -5.51 2.98 -30.00
C SER A 127 -6.40 1.83 -30.42
N ASP A 128 -7.13 1.25 -29.47
CA ASP A 128 -7.93 0.04 -29.66
C ASP A 128 -8.99 0.19 -30.76
N SER A 129 -9.69 1.33 -30.83
CA SER A 129 -10.66 1.60 -31.90
C SER A 129 -9.98 1.76 -33.26
N ALA A 130 -8.85 2.50 -33.32
CA ALA A 130 -8.06 2.65 -34.55
C ALA A 130 -7.50 1.31 -35.05
N ASP A 131 -6.95 0.50 -34.15
CA ASP A 131 -6.31 -0.78 -34.44
C ASP A 131 -7.33 -1.83 -34.91
N MET A 132 -8.53 -1.86 -34.30
CA MET A 132 -9.65 -2.69 -34.78
C MET A 132 -10.12 -2.27 -36.19
N LEU A 133 -10.13 -0.96 -36.49
CA LEU A 133 -10.53 -0.45 -37.80
C LEU A 133 -9.46 -0.66 -38.89
N LEU A 134 -8.18 -0.57 -38.56
CA LEU A 134 -7.07 -0.93 -39.46
C LEU A 134 -7.07 -2.44 -39.76
N VAL A 135 -7.31 -3.29 -38.76
CA VAL A 135 -7.51 -4.75 -38.94
C VAL A 135 -8.69 -5.02 -39.88
N ALA A 136 -9.78 -4.24 -39.80
CA ALA A 136 -10.92 -4.37 -40.72
C ALA A 136 -10.57 -4.00 -42.17
N GLN A 137 -9.74 -2.97 -42.38
CA GLN A 137 -9.24 -2.61 -43.72
C GLN A 137 -8.36 -3.72 -44.31
N ALA A 138 -7.34 -4.17 -43.59
CA ALA A 138 -6.47 -5.25 -44.03
C ALA A 138 -7.26 -6.54 -44.34
N ALA A 139 -8.21 -6.91 -43.48
CA ALA A 139 -9.06 -8.10 -43.65
C ALA A 139 -10.11 -8.01 -44.78
N THR A 140 -10.35 -6.82 -45.34
CA THR A 140 -11.25 -6.60 -46.49
C THR A 140 -10.50 -6.38 -47.81
N GLY A 141 -9.17 -6.35 -47.79
CA GLY A 141 -8.33 -6.43 -48.99
C GLY A 141 -7.12 -5.50 -48.98
N TYR A 142 -7.26 -4.31 -48.39
CA TYR A 142 -6.31 -3.21 -48.54
C TYR A 142 -6.40 -2.21 -47.40
N ILE A 143 -5.26 -1.66 -46.98
CA ILE A 143 -5.23 -0.41 -46.22
C ILE A 143 -5.61 0.73 -47.15
N ILE A 144 -6.44 1.67 -46.68
CA ILE A 144 -6.88 2.83 -47.46
C ILE A 144 -6.13 4.07 -46.99
N ASP A 145 -5.48 4.79 -47.90
CA ASP A 145 -5.06 6.17 -47.68
C ASP A 145 -6.19 7.12 -48.14
N PRO A 146 -6.94 7.76 -47.21
CA PRO A 146 -8.05 8.63 -47.57
C PRO A 146 -7.62 9.99 -48.12
N LYS A 147 -6.33 10.34 -48.13
CA LYS A 147 -5.81 11.56 -48.76
C LYS A 147 -5.51 11.36 -50.24
N THR A 148 -4.80 10.27 -50.58
CA THR A 148 -4.48 9.96 -51.99
C THR A 148 -5.54 9.09 -52.68
N ASN A 149 -6.53 8.58 -51.93
CA ASN A 149 -7.53 7.60 -52.37
C ASN A 149 -6.91 6.32 -52.95
N GLN A 150 -5.77 5.90 -52.41
CA GLN A 150 -5.07 4.69 -52.85
C GLN A 150 -5.35 3.52 -51.90
N LYS A 151 -5.58 2.36 -52.50
CA LYS A 151 -5.62 1.06 -51.85
C LYS A 151 -4.20 0.49 -51.83
N LEU A 152 -3.70 0.12 -50.66
CA LEU A 152 -2.31 -0.31 -50.41
C LEU A 152 -2.29 -1.68 -49.73
N THR A 153 -1.29 -2.50 -50.05
CA THR A 153 -0.94 -3.65 -49.19
C THR A 153 -0.39 -3.16 -47.85
N VAL A 154 -0.38 -4.00 -46.81
CA VAL A 154 0.18 -3.66 -45.49
C VAL A 154 1.63 -3.17 -45.62
N LYS A 155 2.42 -3.88 -46.43
CA LYS A 155 3.83 -3.53 -46.71
C LYS A 155 3.99 -2.14 -47.32
N GLU A 156 3.12 -1.76 -48.27
CA GLU A 156 3.15 -0.45 -48.92
C GLU A 156 2.65 0.66 -47.98
N ALA A 157 1.65 0.38 -47.15
CA ALA A 157 1.14 1.31 -46.15
C ALA A 157 2.21 1.66 -45.10
N CYS A 158 2.93 0.66 -44.59
CA CYS A 158 4.09 0.87 -43.71
C CYS A 158 5.21 1.63 -44.42
N ALA A 159 5.56 1.26 -45.66
CA ALA A 159 6.62 1.92 -46.43
C ALA A 159 6.32 3.41 -46.76
N ARG A 160 5.05 3.80 -46.77
CA ARG A 160 4.60 5.20 -46.99
C ARG A 160 4.26 5.95 -45.70
N GLY A 161 4.36 5.32 -44.53
CA GLY A 161 3.98 5.93 -43.25
C GLY A 161 2.46 6.15 -43.07
N VAL A 162 1.62 5.43 -43.81
CA VAL A 162 0.15 5.44 -43.64
C VAL A 162 -0.26 4.62 -42.41
N VAL A 163 0.60 3.69 -41.98
CA VAL A 163 0.44 2.74 -40.87
C VAL A 163 1.75 2.76 -40.04
N ASN A 164 1.66 2.65 -38.71
CA ASN A 164 2.86 2.63 -37.86
C ASN A 164 3.56 1.26 -37.96
N LYS A 165 4.89 1.21 -37.79
CA LYS A 165 5.65 -0.04 -37.99
C LYS A 165 5.36 -1.08 -36.90
N GLU A 166 4.96 -0.61 -35.73
CA GLU A 166 4.55 -1.41 -34.57
C GLU A 166 3.27 -2.21 -34.85
N GLU A 167 2.42 -1.75 -35.79
CA GLU A 167 1.17 -2.40 -36.19
C GLU A 167 1.38 -3.47 -37.29
N GLU A 168 2.53 -3.46 -37.98
CA GLU A 168 2.84 -4.27 -39.17
C GLU A 168 2.57 -5.78 -38.97
N SER A 169 3.00 -6.34 -37.84
CA SER A 169 2.80 -7.78 -37.54
C SER A 169 1.34 -8.18 -37.33
N ASN A 170 0.52 -7.29 -36.76
CA ASN A 170 -0.92 -7.55 -36.54
C ASN A 170 -1.69 -7.41 -37.86
N LEU A 171 -1.30 -6.44 -38.69
CA LEU A 171 -1.96 -6.19 -39.97
C LEU A 171 -1.61 -7.24 -41.02
N TYR A 172 -0.42 -7.84 -41.05
CA TYR A 172 -0.18 -9.04 -41.87
C TYR A 172 -1.05 -10.24 -41.43
N ALA A 173 -1.33 -10.42 -40.13
CA ALA A 173 -2.22 -11.47 -39.64
C ALA A 173 -3.70 -11.23 -40.02
N ALA A 174 -4.08 -9.96 -40.27
CA ALA A 174 -5.37 -9.59 -40.83
C ALA A 174 -5.41 -9.69 -42.37
N GLU A 175 -4.34 -9.30 -43.08
CA GLU A 175 -4.18 -9.45 -44.54
C GLU A 175 -4.19 -10.94 -44.96
N ALA A 176 -3.77 -11.85 -44.06
CA ALA A 176 -3.93 -13.29 -44.22
C ALA A 176 -5.40 -13.77 -44.31
N ALA A 177 -6.40 -12.97 -43.90
CA ALA A 177 -7.82 -13.26 -44.16
C ALA A 177 -8.22 -13.09 -45.64
N VAL A 178 -7.36 -12.45 -46.43
CA VAL A 178 -7.52 -12.20 -47.87
C VAL A 178 -6.60 -13.11 -48.69
N ILE A 179 -5.33 -13.22 -48.28
CA ILE A 179 -4.33 -14.09 -48.92
C ILE A 179 -4.56 -15.58 -48.60
N GLY A 180 -5.22 -15.86 -47.47
CA GLY A 180 -5.52 -17.19 -46.95
C GLY A 180 -4.55 -17.63 -45.86
N TYR A 181 -5.09 -18.12 -44.74
CA TYR A 181 -4.31 -18.63 -43.63
C TYR A 181 -3.65 -19.95 -44.02
N ARG A 182 -2.32 -19.98 -44.11
CA ARG A 182 -1.55 -21.17 -44.46
C ARG A 182 -1.53 -22.16 -43.29
N GLU A 183 -2.15 -23.32 -43.46
CA GLU A 183 -2.01 -24.42 -42.50
C GLU A 183 -0.57 -24.98 -42.52
N PRO A 184 0.15 -25.04 -41.37
CA PRO A 184 1.55 -25.46 -41.33
C PRO A 184 1.83 -26.86 -41.87
N ASN A 185 0.90 -27.80 -41.67
CA ASN A 185 1.11 -29.23 -41.95
C ASN A 185 0.76 -29.64 -43.39
N THR A 186 -0.11 -28.88 -44.07
CA THR A 186 -0.62 -29.19 -45.41
C THR A 186 -0.23 -28.16 -46.46
N GLY A 187 0.17 -26.95 -46.03
CA GLY A 187 0.37 -25.80 -46.90
C GLY A 187 -0.93 -25.21 -47.48
N GLN A 188 -2.10 -25.76 -47.13
CA GLN A 188 -3.41 -25.34 -47.62
C GLN A 188 -3.72 -23.90 -47.17
N LEU A 189 -4.28 -23.10 -48.08
CA LEU A 189 -4.83 -21.77 -47.76
C LEU A 189 -6.26 -21.94 -47.23
N LEU A 190 -6.52 -21.40 -46.05
CA LEU A 190 -7.80 -21.49 -45.35
C LEU A 190 -8.48 -20.12 -45.23
N ALA A 191 -9.81 -20.09 -45.36
CA ALA A 191 -10.61 -18.91 -45.02
C ALA A 191 -10.62 -18.65 -43.51
N ALA A 192 -10.93 -17.43 -43.07
CA ALA A 192 -10.91 -17.07 -41.64
C ALA A 192 -11.75 -18.00 -40.75
N GLY A 193 -12.96 -18.40 -41.18
CA GLY A 193 -13.80 -19.34 -40.43
C GLY A 193 -13.25 -20.77 -40.35
N GLN A 194 -12.38 -21.17 -41.27
CA GLN A 194 -11.64 -22.44 -41.23
C GLN A 194 -10.39 -22.34 -40.36
N ALA A 195 -9.72 -21.18 -40.36
CA ALA A 195 -8.54 -20.89 -39.55
C ALA A 195 -8.82 -20.99 -38.04
N VAL A 196 -10.02 -20.57 -37.59
CA VAL A 196 -10.51 -20.78 -36.20
C VAL A 196 -10.50 -22.25 -35.82
N LYS A 197 -10.98 -23.15 -36.69
CA LYS A 197 -11.03 -24.61 -36.42
C LYS A 197 -9.66 -25.26 -36.33
N LYS A 198 -8.63 -24.62 -36.89
CA LYS A 198 -7.23 -25.04 -36.79
C LYS A 198 -6.45 -24.27 -35.72
N ALA A 199 -7.14 -23.45 -34.91
CA ALA A 199 -6.57 -22.55 -33.90
C ALA A 199 -5.45 -21.63 -34.42
N LEU A 200 -5.52 -21.24 -35.71
CA LEU A 200 -4.58 -20.31 -36.34
C LEU A 200 -4.92 -18.84 -36.03
N ILE A 201 -6.19 -18.56 -35.72
CA ILE A 201 -6.70 -17.29 -35.19
C ILE A 201 -7.70 -17.57 -34.08
N ASP A 202 -7.85 -16.63 -33.14
CA ASP A 202 -8.86 -16.72 -32.09
C ASP A 202 -10.28 -16.41 -32.64
N LYS A 203 -11.30 -16.76 -31.86
CA LYS A 203 -12.70 -16.65 -32.27
C LYS A 203 -13.17 -15.19 -32.41
N ASP A 204 -12.66 -14.27 -31.59
CA ASP A 204 -13.18 -12.91 -31.50
C ASP A 204 -12.56 -12.02 -32.59
N THR A 205 -11.27 -12.20 -32.86
CA THR A 205 -10.60 -11.67 -34.07
C THR A 205 -11.25 -12.22 -35.34
N ALA A 206 -11.58 -13.51 -35.39
CA ALA A 206 -12.27 -14.08 -36.54
C ALA A 206 -13.68 -13.51 -36.73
N LEU A 207 -14.47 -13.33 -35.66
CA LEU A 207 -15.79 -12.70 -35.74
C LEU A 207 -15.69 -11.24 -36.19
N ARG A 208 -14.69 -10.49 -35.71
CA ARG A 208 -14.38 -9.13 -36.17
C ARG A 208 -14.08 -9.10 -37.68
N ILE A 209 -13.15 -9.95 -38.13
CA ILE A 209 -12.75 -10.10 -39.54
C ILE A 209 -13.95 -10.47 -40.42
N LEU A 210 -14.71 -11.50 -40.05
CA LEU A 210 -15.84 -12.00 -40.84
C LEU A 210 -16.99 -10.98 -40.89
N GLN A 211 -17.21 -10.19 -39.83
CA GLN A 211 -18.19 -9.10 -39.82
C GLN A 211 -17.80 -7.94 -40.73
N ALA A 212 -16.51 -7.59 -40.81
CA ALA A 212 -16.03 -6.60 -41.78
C ALA A 212 -16.26 -7.09 -43.22
N GLN A 213 -15.84 -8.33 -43.53
CA GLN A 213 -16.04 -8.94 -44.84
C GLN A 213 -17.54 -9.00 -45.23
N GLU A 214 -18.41 -9.50 -44.35
CA GLU A 214 -19.85 -9.58 -44.59
C GLU A 214 -20.45 -8.21 -44.94
N SER A 215 -19.97 -7.14 -44.28
CA SER A 215 -20.44 -5.78 -44.54
C SER A 215 -20.01 -5.19 -45.89
N VAL A 216 -18.96 -5.71 -46.52
CA VAL A 216 -18.39 -5.25 -47.80
C VAL A 216 -18.91 -6.09 -48.98
N GLY A 217 -19.37 -7.31 -48.75
CA GLY A 217 -20.09 -8.09 -49.77
C GLY A 217 -20.38 -9.56 -49.45
N GLY A 218 -19.73 -10.14 -48.44
CA GLY A 218 -19.89 -11.55 -48.10
C GLY A 218 -18.69 -12.11 -47.34
N ILE A 219 -18.56 -13.42 -47.24
CA ILE A 219 -17.36 -14.06 -46.69
C ILE A 219 -16.37 -14.31 -47.81
N LEU A 220 -15.10 -13.97 -47.61
CA LEU A 220 -14.06 -14.14 -48.62
C LEU A 220 -13.59 -15.60 -48.71
N ASP A 221 -13.52 -16.12 -49.94
CA ASP A 221 -12.85 -17.38 -50.30
C ASP A 221 -11.45 -17.04 -50.84
N PRO A 222 -10.36 -17.28 -50.09
CA PRO A 222 -9.00 -16.91 -50.52
C PRO A 222 -8.49 -17.72 -51.72
N VAL A 223 -9.02 -18.93 -51.94
CA VAL A 223 -8.57 -19.82 -53.03
C VAL A 223 -9.16 -19.35 -54.37
N LEU A 224 -10.37 -18.79 -54.33
CA LEU A 224 -11.02 -18.20 -55.51
C LEU A 224 -10.84 -16.67 -55.60
N SER A 225 -10.39 -16.02 -54.53
CA SER A 225 -10.31 -14.56 -54.38
C SER A 225 -11.65 -13.83 -54.59
N ILE A 226 -12.76 -14.44 -54.14
CA ILE A 226 -14.12 -13.86 -54.29
C ILE A 226 -14.88 -13.80 -52.96
N PHE A 227 -15.65 -12.73 -52.79
CA PHE A 227 -16.65 -12.63 -51.71
C PHE A 227 -17.89 -13.45 -52.07
N LEU A 228 -18.33 -14.30 -51.16
CA LEU A 228 -19.49 -15.18 -51.31
C LEU A 228 -20.60 -14.79 -50.31
N PRO A 229 -21.88 -14.79 -50.71
CA PRO A 229 -23.00 -14.68 -49.78
C PRO A 229 -22.87 -15.69 -48.63
N LYS A 230 -23.21 -15.25 -47.41
CA LYS A 230 -22.96 -16.00 -46.16
C LYS A 230 -23.50 -17.44 -46.19
N ASP A 231 -24.63 -17.66 -46.84
CA ASP A 231 -25.24 -18.99 -47.00
C ASP A 231 -24.39 -19.90 -47.90
N ILE A 232 -23.92 -19.39 -49.04
CA ILE A 232 -23.03 -20.12 -49.97
C ILE A 232 -21.67 -20.39 -49.30
N ALA A 233 -21.17 -19.46 -48.49
CA ALA A 233 -19.94 -19.65 -47.71
C ALA A 233 -20.08 -20.74 -46.63
N LYS A 234 -21.28 -20.90 -46.03
CA LYS A 234 -21.61 -22.01 -45.14
C LYS A 234 -21.69 -23.34 -45.90
N ASP A 235 -22.38 -23.39 -47.03
CA ASP A 235 -22.50 -24.61 -47.85
C ASP A 235 -21.14 -25.12 -48.32
N ARG A 236 -20.22 -24.20 -48.65
CA ARG A 236 -18.81 -24.49 -48.97
C ARG A 236 -17.91 -24.72 -47.76
N LYS A 237 -18.44 -24.66 -46.53
CA LYS A 237 -17.70 -24.88 -45.27
C LYS A 237 -16.53 -23.91 -45.07
N LEU A 238 -16.64 -22.67 -45.55
CA LEU A 238 -15.71 -21.57 -45.26
C LEU A 238 -15.98 -20.98 -43.86
N ILE A 239 -17.25 -21.00 -43.46
CA ILE A 239 -17.74 -20.81 -42.08
C ILE A 239 -18.59 -22.02 -41.68
N ASP A 240 -18.93 -22.13 -40.40
CA ASP A 240 -19.79 -23.19 -39.85
C ASP A 240 -21.05 -22.65 -39.19
N ASP A 241 -21.90 -23.54 -38.66
CA ASP A 241 -23.15 -23.17 -37.98
C ASP A 241 -22.96 -22.27 -36.75
N ASP A 242 -21.81 -22.32 -36.07
CA ASP A 242 -21.56 -21.48 -34.89
C ASP A 242 -21.15 -20.07 -35.28
N LEU A 243 -20.23 -19.92 -36.25
CA LEU A 243 -19.85 -18.62 -36.81
C LEU A 243 -21.02 -18.01 -37.60
N TYR A 244 -21.77 -18.80 -38.37
CA TYR A 244 -22.97 -18.35 -39.08
C TYR A 244 -24.03 -17.80 -38.12
N ARG A 245 -24.33 -18.52 -37.02
CA ARG A 245 -25.28 -18.05 -36.00
C ARG A 245 -24.78 -16.82 -35.27
N ALA A 246 -23.51 -16.78 -34.88
CA ALA A 246 -22.90 -15.62 -34.23
C ALA A 246 -22.95 -14.38 -35.12
N LEU A 247 -22.46 -14.44 -36.37
CA LEU A 247 -22.49 -13.31 -37.31
C LEU A 247 -23.92 -12.79 -37.56
N SER A 248 -24.88 -13.70 -37.64
CA SER A 248 -26.31 -13.37 -37.82
C SER A 248 -26.97 -12.70 -36.60
N GLN A 249 -26.27 -12.61 -35.46
CA GLN A 249 -26.66 -11.81 -34.29
C GLN A 249 -26.00 -10.42 -34.26
N CYS A 250 -25.20 -10.07 -35.28
CA CYS A 250 -24.48 -8.79 -35.41
C CYS A 250 -23.66 -8.39 -34.15
N PRO A 251 -22.71 -9.24 -33.70
CA PRO A 251 -22.01 -9.07 -32.43
C PRO A 251 -21.17 -7.79 -32.36
N GLU A 252 -20.96 -7.30 -31.15
CA GLU A 252 -20.33 -6.01 -30.87
C GLU A 252 -18.79 -6.09 -30.87
N CYS A 253 -18.22 -6.49 -32.00
CA CYS A 253 -16.79 -6.80 -32.16
C CYS A 253 -15.84 -5.57 -32.25
N TYR A 254 -16.38 -4.35 -32.18
CA TYR A 254 -15.66 -3.09 -32.38
C TYR A 254 -15.92 -2.09 -31.22
N LEU A 255 -15.05 -1.09 -31.09
CA LEU A 255 -15.23 0.04 -30.19
C LEU A 255 -15.63 1.31 -30.94
N ASP A 256 -16.69 1.97 -30.47
CA ASP A 256 -17.21 3.19 -31.07
C ASP A 256 -16.28 4.39 -30.84
N PRO A 257 -15.84 5.11 -31.89
CA PRO A 257 -14.85 6.18 -31.73
C PRO A 257 -15.32 7.34 -30.84
N ASP A 258 -16.61 7.70 -30.92
CA ASP A 258 -17.19 8.82 -30.15
C ASP A 258 -17.39 8.47 -28.67
N THR A 259 -17.82 7.23 -28.39
CA THR A 259 -18.36 6.83 -27.08
C THR A 259 -17.56 5.75 -26.36
N GLN A 260 -16.60 5.12 -27.05
CA GLN A 260 -15.79 3.98 -26.58
C GLN A 260 -16.61 2.76 -26.11
N GLN A 261 -17.88 2.68 -26.52
CA GLN A 261 -18.75 1.54 -26.23
C GLN A 261 -18.62 0.45 -27.30
N SER A 262 -18.88 -0.79 -26.91
CA SER A 262 -18.94 -1.94 -27.82
C SER A 262 -20.03 -1.73 -28.89
N THR A 263 -19.72 -2.06 -30.14
CA THR A 263 -20.60 -1.82 -31.29
C THR A 263 -20.27 -2.77 -32.45
N SER A 264 -21.17 -2.89 -33.42
CA SER A 264 -20.94 -3.65 -34.64
C SER A 264 -20.40 -2.79 -35.78
N TYR A 265 -19.61 -3.37 -36.69
CA TYR A 265 -19.09 -2.67 -37.87
C TYR A 265 -20.20 -2.08 -38.74
N VAL A 266 -21.35 -2.74 -38.82
CA VAL A 266 -22.54 -2.25 -39.54
C VAL A 266 -23.13 -0.99 -38.88
N SER A 267 -23.02 -0.86 -37.56
CA SER A 267 -23.43 0.35 -36.83
C SER A 267 -22.45 1.51 -37.06
N LEU A 268 -21.15 1.23 -37.06
CA LEU A 268 -20.11 2.21 -37.41
C LEU A 268 -20.25 2.70 -38.85
N LYS A 269 -20.47 1.78 -39.80
CA LYS A 269 -20.69 2.07 -41.22
C LYS A 269 -21.90 2.98 -41.45
N LYS A 270 -22.96 2.85 -40.62
CA LYS A 270 -24.13 3.76 -40.63
C LYS A 270 -23.84 5.17 -40.07
N LYS A 271 -22.78 5.36 -39.25
CA LYS A 271 -22.32 6.69 -38.80
C LYS A 271 -21.44 7.41 -39.83
N CYS A 272 -20.90 6.68 -40.82
CA CYS A 272 -20.00 7.23 -41.82
C CYS A 272 -20.70 8.22 -42.76
N LYS A 273 -19.94 9.20 -43.26
CA LYS A 273 -20.34 10.10 -44.34
C LYS A 273 -19.60 9.67 -45.61
N VAL A 274 -20.31 9.64 -46.74
CA VAL A 274 -19.68 9.50 -48.06
C VAL A 274 -18.97 10.82 -48.39
N ASP A 275 -17.68 10.77 -48.68
CA ASP A 275 -16.95 11.90 -49.26
C ASP A 275 -17.31 12.06 -50.75
N PRO A 276 -17.95 13.16 -51.17
CA PRO A 276 -18.36 13.35 -52.57
C PRO A 276 -17.20 13.42 -53.57
N SER A 277 -15.95 13.62 -53.10
CA SER A 277 -14.77 13.75 -53.96
C SER A 277 -14.00 12.45 -54.22
N THR A 278 -14.22 11.40 -53.41
CA THR A 278 -13.56 10.09 -53.57
C THR A 278 -14.51 8.90 -53.58
N GLY A 279 -15.73 9.05 -53.04
CA GLY A 279 -16.67 7.95 -52.78
C GLY A 279 -16.40 7.20 -51.47
N LEU A 280 -15.31 7.49 -50.74
CA LEU A 280 -14.97 6.79 -49.50
C LEU A 280 -16.00 7.06 -48.38
N LEU A 281 -16.28 6.02 -47.59
CA LEU A 281 -16.94 6.16 -46.29
C LEU A 281 -15.93 6.61 -45.24
N LEU A 282 -16.12 7.80 -44.69
CA LEU A 282 -15.30 8.35 -43.62
C LEU A 282 -16.14 8.52 -42.36
N LEU A 283 -15.62 8.09 -41.21
CA LEU A 283 -16.20 8.40 -39.90
C LEU A 283 -16.07 9.91 -39.64
N PRO A 284 -17.06 10.56 -39.01
CA PRO A 284 -16.86 11.92 -38.51
C PRO A 284 -15.75 11.95 -37.45
N GLU A 285 -15.08 13.08 -37.28
CA GLU A 285 -14.15 13.27 -36.16
C GLU A 285 -14.86 13.04 -34.81
N PRO A 286 -14.32 12.17 -33.94
CA PRO A 286 -14.80 12.00 -32.59
C PRO A 286 -14.90 13.34 -31.87
N LYS A 287 -16.09 13.65 -31.35
CA LYS A 287 -16.26 14.83 -30.50
C LYS A 287 -15.34 14.68 -29.29
N LYS A 288 -14.43 15.65 -29.08
CA LYS A 288 -13.53 15.65 -27.92
C LYS A 288 -14.32 15.32 -26.66
N PRO A 289 -13.94 14.28 -25.89
CA PRO A 289 -14.72 13.83 -24.74
C PRO A 289 -14.89 15.00 -23.78
N LEU A 290 -16.09 15.13 -23.21
CA LEU A 290 -16.32 16.18 -22.24
C LEU A 290 -15.50 15.87 -20.99
N THR A 291 -14.77 16.86 -20.50
CA THR A 291 -13.96 16.75 -19.30
C THR A 291 -14.41 17.73 -18.23
N VAL A 292 -14.22 17.32 -16.98
CA VAL A 292 -14.36 18.16 -15.78
C VAL A 292 -13.03 18.16 -15.01
N GLN A 293 -12.79 19.17 -14.19
CA GLN A 293 -11.54 19.28 -13.44
C GLN A 293 -11.62 18.43 -12.15
N GLY A 294 -10.75 17.43 -12.02
CA GLY A 294 -10.59 16.60 -10.84
C GLY A 294 -9.45 17.05 -9.92
N LEU A 295 -8.92 16.11 -9.13
CA LEU A 295 -8.00 16.38 -8.01
C LEU A 295 -6.63 16.90 -8.47
N ARG A 296 -6.07 16.36 -9.57
CA ARG A 296 -4.79 16.79 -10.16
C ARG A 296 -4.81 16.91 -11.69
N GLY A 297 -5.89 16.52 -12.35
CA GLY A 297 -6.02 16.55 -13.80
C GLY A 297 -7.46 16.70 -14.29
N GLN A 298 -7.64 16.64 -15.61
CA GLN A 298 -8.95 16.59 -16.24
C GLN A 298 -9.48 15.14 -16.25
N VAL A 299 -10.73 14.94 -15.85
CA VAL A 299 -11.40 13.63 -15.78
C VAL A 299 -12.40 13.55 -16.92
N SER A 300 -12.46 12.42 -17.64
CA SER A 300 -13.48 12.21 -18.68
C SER A 300 -14.82 11.92 -18.02
N VAL A 301 -15.91 12.44 -18.59
CA VAL A 301 -17.26 12.07 -18.16
C VAL A 301 -17.50 10.55 -18.36
N PHE A 302 -16.78 9.88 -19.27
CA PHE A 302 -16.79 8.42 -19.39
C PHE A 302 -16.21 7.72 -18.14
N ASP A 303 -15.08 8.21 -17.61
CA ASP A 303 -14.43 7.63 -16.42
C ASP A 303 -15.35 7.67 -15.19
N LEU A 304 -16.17 8.73 -15.11
CA LEU A 304 -17.19 8.94 -14.08
C LEU A 304 -18.39 7.99 -14.24
N VAL A 305 -18.73 7.56 -15.46
CA VAL A 305 -19.76 6.53 -15.72
C VAL A 305 -19.24 5.14 -15.35
N ASP A 306 -18.00 4.79 -15.71
CA ASP A 306 -17.38 3.53 -15.24
C ASP A 306 -17.21 3.50 -13.71
N ALA A 307 -16.87 4.65 -13.12
CA ALA A 307 -16.86 4.84 -11.66
C ALA A 307 -18.25 4.91 -11.01
N LYS A 308 -19.35 4.80 -11.79
CA LYS A 308 -20.75 4.85 -11.33
C LYS A 308 -21.16 6.14 -10.60
N LEU A 309 -20.42 7.23 -10.81
CA LEU A 309 -20.77 8.57 -10.32
C LEU A 309 -21.76 9.29 -11.25
N LEU A 310 -21.88 8.83 -12.49
CA LEU A 310 -22.86 9.26 -13.49
C LEU A 310 -23.53 8.05 -14.13
N ASP A 311 -24.78 8.19 -14.55
CA ASP A 311 -25.49 7.16 -15.30
C ASP A 311 -25.32 7.35 -16.82
N GLN A 312 -25.57 6.27 -17.59
CA GLN A 312 -25.70 6.35 -19.05
C GLN A 312 -26.73 7.42 -19.48
N SER A 313 -27.79 7.63 -18.68
CA SER A 313 -28.79 8.69 -18.91
C SER A 313 -28.26 10.11 -18.68
N ASP A 314 -27.18 10.31 -17.94
CA ASP A 314 -26.53 11.63 -17.83
C ASP A 314 -25.73 11.95 -19.11
N MET A 315 -24.98 10.98 -19.65
CA MET A 315 -24.32 11.10 -20.97
C MET A 315 -25.35 11.41 -22.07
N ASP A 316 -26.52 10.80 -21.97
CA ASP A 316 -27.62 10.98 -22.90
C ASP A 316 -28.28 12.37 -22.76
N GLN A 317 -28.27 12.99 -21.57
CA GLN A 317 -28.71 14.38 -21.36
C GLN A 317 -27.65 15.42 -21.76
N LEU A 318 -26.38 15.10 -21.49
CA LEU A 318 -25.21 15.89 -21.84
C LEU A 318 -25.07 16.05 -23.36
N SER A 319 -25.20 14.95 -24.11
CA SER A 319 -25.16 14.95 -25.59
C SER A 319 -26.34 15.71 -26.22
N LYS A 320 -27.45 15.84 -25.47
CA LYS A 320 -28.65 16.64 -25.82
C LYS A 320 -28.58 18.08 -25.28
N GLY A 321 -27.47 18.49 -24.67
CA GLY A 321 -27.24 19.84 -24.14
C GLY A 321 -28.13 20.24 -22.96
N ARG A 322 -28.75 19.27 -22.27
CA ARG A 322 -29.63 19.51 -21.10
C ARG A 322 -28.89 19.50 -19.76
N LEU A 323 -27.70 18.90 -19.73
CA LEU A 323 -26.80 18.84 -18.58
C LEU A 323 -25.48 19.48 -19.00
N THR A 324 -24.96 20.41 -18.19
CA THR A 324 -23.73 21.16 -18.47
C THR A 324 -22.54 20.61 -17.69
N ARG A 325 -21.33 21.14 -17.95
CA ARG A 325 -20.15 20.82 -17.13
C ARG A 325 -20.33 21.27 -15.68
N GLN A 326 -20.95 22.43 -15.45
CA GLN A 326 -21.10 22.99 -14.10
C GLN A 326 -22.03 22.13 -13.25
N ASP A 327 -23.16 21.68 -13.82
CA ASP A 327 -24.10 20.80 -13.11
C ASP A 327 -23.43 19.50 -12.65
N ILE A 328 -22.49 18.95 -13.44
CA ILE A 328 -21.70 17.76 -13.06
C ILE A 328 -20.66 18.10 -11.99
N GLU A 329 -19.94 19.23 -12.13
CA GLU A 329 -18.94 19.63 -11.14
C GLU A 329 -19.55 19.99 -9.77
N ASP A 330 -20.74 20.59 -9.75
CA ASP A 330 -21.48 20.90 -8.53
C ASP A 330 -22.06 19.62 -7.91
N ARG A 331 -22.69 18.75 -8.70
CA ARG A 331 -23.28 17.47 -8.25
C ARG A 331 -22.23 16.47 -7.76
N LEU A 332 -21.02 16.49 -8.32
CA LEU A 332 -19.90 15.61 -7.96
C LEU A 332 -18.74 16.34 -7.26
N GLY A 333 -18.99 17.51 -6.67
CA GLY A 333 -17.94 18.33 -6.04
C GLY A 333 -17.10 17.57 -5.01
N LEU A 334 -17.74 16.68 -4.22
CA LEU A 334 -17.09 15.80 -3.24
C LEU A 334 -16.20 14.70 -3.84
N TYR A 335 -16.39 14.33 -5.10
CA TYR A 335 -15.56 13.34 -5.80
C TYR A 335 -14.46 13.98 -6.64
N LEU A 336 -14.66 15.23 -7.08
CA LEU A 336 -13.80 15.92 -8.04
C LEU A 336 -12.84 16.96 -7.42
N LYS A 337 -13.34 17.87 -6.57
CA LYS A 337 -12.60 19.10 -6.19
C LYS A 337 -12.58 19.41 -4.70
N GLY A 338 -13.70 19.19 -4.01
CA GLY A 338 -13.80 19.42 -2.57
C GLY A 338 -13.03 18.37 -1.77
N SER A 339 -12.97 18.57 -0.46
CA SER A 339 -12.54 17.56 0.50
C SER A 339 -13.27 17.78 1.81
N THR A 340 -13.79 16.72 2.44
CA THR A 340 -14.36 16.81 3.80
C THR A 340 -13.37 16.31 4.86
N CYS A 341 -12.07 16.55 4.62
CA CYS A 341 -11.04 16.42 5.65
C CYS A 341 -11.21 17.51 6.73
N ILE A 342 -10.59 17.28 7.89
CA ILE A 342 -10.45 18.30 8.94
C ILE A 342 -9.53 19.41 8.39
N ALA A 343 -10.10 20.58 8.15
CA ALA A 343 -9.47 21.70 7.45
C ALA A 343 -8.57 22.56 8.36
N GLY A 344 -8.89 22.64 9.65
CA GLY A 344 -8.22 23.49 10.61
C GLY A 344 -8.71 23.29 12.04
N VAL A 345 -8.26 24.17 12.92
CA VAL A 345 -8.74 24.33 14.30
C VAL A 345 -9.78 25.44 14.36
N TYR A 346 -10.76 25.28 15.25
CA TYR A 346 -11.56 26.37 15.79
C TYR A 346 -11.13 26.57 17.25
N ASP A 347 -10.58 27.74 17.54
CA ASP A 347 -10.17 28.17 18.87
C ASP A 347 -11.40 28.74 19.60
N GLU A 348 -11.91 28.00 20.59
CA GLU A 348 -13.12 28.40 21.33
C GLU A 348 -12.85 29.55 22.32
N ASP A 349 -11.60 29.73 22.76
CA ASP A 349 -11.22 30.81 23.68
C ASP A 349 -11.23 32.18 22.95
N ASN A 350 -10.95 32.19 21.64
CA ASN A 350 -10.78 33.40 20.83
C ASN A 350 -11.81 33.56 19.69
N ASP A 351 -12.81 32.68 19.57
CA ASP A 351 -13.80 32.61 18.46
C ASP A 351 -13.13 32.72 17.07
N LYS A 352 -12.13 31.86 16.82
CA LYS A 352 -11.22 32.03 15.68
C LYS A 352 -10.91 30.73 14.94
N VAL A 353 -11.05 30.78 13.62
CA VAL A 353 -10.57 29.72 12.71
C VAL A 353 -9.05 29.86 12.52
N VAL A 354 -8.30 28.78 12.75
CA VAL A 354 -6.83 28.77 12.69
C VAL A 354 -6.34 27.58 11.82
N PRO A 355 -5.46 27.79 10.81
CA PRO A 355 -4.83 26.70 10.06
C PRO A 355 -4.00 25.79 10.97
N LEU A 356 -3.97 24.47 10.69
CA LEU A 356 -3.33 23.46 11.56
C LEU A 356 -1.89 23.81 11.97
N TYR A 357 -1.05 24.22 11.01
CA TYR A 357 0.33 24.60 11.29
C TYR A 357 0.45 25.88 12.14
N GLN A 358 -0.47 26.83 11.96
CA GLN A 358 -0.51 28.04 12.78
C GLN A 358 -0.94 27.72 14.21
N ALA A 359 -1.94 26.85 14.39
CA ALA A 359 -2.35 26.35 15.70
C ALA A 359 -1.23 25.59 16.43
N MET A 360 -0.31 24.96 15.72
CA MET A 360 0.92 24.40 16.30
C MET A 360 1.90 25.48 16.78
N ASN A 361 2.13 26.51 15.98
CA ASN A 361 3.01 27.63 16.34
C ASN A 361 2.46 28.44 17.52
N ASP A 362 1.14 28.59 17.59
CA ASP A 362 0.40 29.26 18.66
C ASP A 362 0.24 28.37 19.92
N GLY A 363 0.71 27.11 19.89
CA GLY A 363 0.70 26.19 21.02
C GLY A 363 -0.64 25.50 21.31
N LEU A 364 -1.66 25.73 20.49
CA LEU A 364 -2.98 25.07 20.56
C LEU A 364 -2.92 23.59 20.17
N LEU A 365 -1.99 23.21 19.28
CA LEU A 365 -1.74 21.83 18.87
C LEU A 365 -0.31 21.37 19.17
N GLN A 366 -0.16 20.13 19.60
CA GLN A 366 1.16 19.47 19.65
C GLN A 366 1.66 19.17 18.22
N SER A 367 2.98 19.19 18.01
CA SER A 367 3.59 19.05 16.68
C SER A 367 3.25 17.72 15.96
N ARG A 368 3.20 16.60 16.71
CA ARG A 368 2.88 15.30 16.12
C ARG A 368 1.44 15.22 15.58
N PRO A 369 0.37 15.49 16.36
CA PRO A 369 -1.00 15.56 15.83
C PRO A 369 -1.15 16.49 14.62
N THR A 370 -0.45 17.64 14.62
CA THR A 370 -0.43 18.57 13.48
C THR A 370 0.11 17.93 12.21
N LEU A 371 1.25 17.23 12.28
CA LEU A 371 1.80 16.49 11.13
C LEU A 371 0.82 15.39 10.67
N GLU A 372 0.27 14.61 11.61
CA GLU A 372 -0.64 13.50 11.28
C GLU A 372 -1.92 14.01 10.58
N LEU A 373 -2.46 15.17 11.00
CA LEU A 373 -3.60 15.83 10.35
C LEU A 373 -3.26 16.47 9.00
N LEU A 374 -2.07 17.08 8.84
CA LEU A 374 -1.62 17.63 7.56
C LEU A 374 -1.30 16.54 6.53
N GLU A 375 -0.73 15.39 6.96
CA GLU A 375 -0.60 14.19 6.12
C GLU A 375 -1.96 13.70 5.65
N ALA A 376 -2.96 13.67 6.55
CA ALA A 376 -4.33 13.31 6.19
C ALA A 376 -4.96 14.28 5.18
N GLN A 377 -4.71 15.60 5.29
CA GLN A 377 -5.13 16.57 4.27
C GLN A 377 -4.47 16.28 2.92
N ALA A 378 -3.13 16.18 2.88
CA ALA A 378 -2.35 15.91 1.67
C ALA A 378 -2.79 14.63 0.97
N ALA A 379 -3.01 13.55 1.72
CA ALA A 379 -3.47 12.26 1.20
C ALA A 379 -4.96 12.22 0.83
N SER A 380 -5.80 13.08 1.44
CA SER A 380 -7.23 13.21 1.10
C SER A 380 -7.48 14.05 -0.14
N GLY A 381 -6.49 14.80 -0.63
CA GLY A 381 -6.56 15.53 -1.90
C GLY A 381 -5.81 16.86 -1.91
N PHE A 382 -5.83 17.63 -0.83
CA PHE A 382 -5.34 19.01 -0.81
C PHE A 382 -4.95 19.44 0.60
N ILE A 383 -3.92 20.28 0.71
CA ILE A 383 -3.74 21.12 1.91
C ILE A 383 -4.80 22.21 1.88
N VAL A 384 -5.49 22.43 3.00
CA VAL A 384 -6.59 23.38 3.10
C VAL A 384 -6.15 24.64 3.85
N ASP A 385 -6.47 25.79 3.28
CA ASP A 385 -6.47 27.08 3.97
C ASP A 385 -7.91 27.37 4.45
N PRO A 386 -8.22 27.16 5.75
CA PRO A 386 -9.57 27.36 6.26
C PRO A 386 -9.95 28.84 6.44
N VAL A 387 -9.00 29.77 6.30
CA VAL A 387 -9.26 31.21 6.44
C VAL A 387 -9.60 31.83 5.09
N ASN A 388 -8.90 31.43 4.02
CA ASN A 388 -9.15 31.89 2.66
C ASN A 388 -10.02 30.93 1.83
N ASN A 389 -10.47 29.82 2.42
CA ASN A 389 -11.21 28.72 1.77
C ASN A 389 -10.54 28.21 0.48
N LEU A 390 -9.24 27.90 0.56
CA LEU A 390 -8.45 27.43 -0.59
C LEU A 390 -8.02 25.97 -0.43
N PHE A 391 -8.12 25.23 -1.52
CA PHE A 391 -7.63 23.85 -1.66
C PHE A 391 -6.40 23.88 -2.57
N LEU A 392 -5.24 23.45 -2.04
CA LEU A 392 -3.93 23.65 -2.66
C LEU A 392 -3.12 22.35 -2.75
N THR A 393 -2.23 22.25 -3.74
CA THR A 393 -1.20 21.20 -3.74
C THR A 393 -0.20 21.45 -2.62
N VAL A 394 0.58 20.44 -2.23
CA VAL A 394 1.63 20.60 -1.21
C VAL A 394 2.67 21.64 -1.66
N SER A 395 2.95 21.74 -2.96
CA SER A 395 3.89 22.73 -3.50
C SER A 395 3.35 24.17 -3.45
N ASP A 396 2.06 24.37 -3.72
CA ASP A 396 1.42 25.70 -3.65
C ASP A 396 1.25 26.16 -2.19
N ALA A 397 0.84 25.23 -1.31
CA ALA A 397 0.69 25.49 0.12
C ALA A 397 2.03 25.82 0.81
N TYR A 398 3.12 25.14 0.42
CA TYR A 398 4.47 25.52 0.84
C TYR A 398 4.84 26.94 0.37
N SER A 399 4.52 27.26 -0.90
CA SER A 399 4.79 28.58 -1.49
C SER A 399 4.00 29.70 -0.81
N LYS A 400 2.79 29.41 -0.30
CA LYS A 400 1.98 30.29 0.55
C LYS A 400 2.30 30.23 2.04
N ARG A 401 3.30 29.45 2.46
CA ARG A 401 3.74 29.28 3.87
C ARG A 401 2.66 28.72 4.82
N LEU A 402 1.75 27.88 4.31
CA LEU A 402 0.76 27.19 5.15
C LEU A 402 1.36 26.09 6.04
N PHE A 403 2.62 25.70 5.80
CA PHE A 403 3.44 24.86 6.66
C PHE A 403 4.94 25.15 6.43
N GLY A 404 5.80 24.73 7.36
CA GLY A 404 7.24 24.97 7.32
C GLY A 404 8.05 23.91 6.54
N PRO A 405 9.34 24.19 6.23
CA PRO A 405 10.18 23.29 5.45
C PRO A 405 10.37 21.91 6.09
N GLU A 406 10.31 21.80 7.42
CA GLU A 406 10.44 20.57 8.20
C GLU A 406 9.32 19.54 7.96
N LEU A 407 8.12 19.97 7.55
CA LEU A 407 7.03 19.05 7.20
C LEU A 407 6.98 18.71 5.71
N LYS A 408 7.69 19.46 4.86
CA LYS A 408 7.51 19.45 3.39
C LYS A 408 7.67 18.07 2.76
N ASP A 409 8.74 17.35 3.08
CA ASP A 409 9.04 16.06 2.44
C ASP A 409 8.08 14.96 2.89
N ASN A 410 7.55 15.04 4.13
CA ASN A 410 6.51 14.14 4.63
C ASN A 410 5.18 14.39 3.90
N LEU A 411 4.79 15.66 3.71
CA LEU A 411 3.58 16.00 2.98
C LEU A 411 3.68 15.66 1.48
N LEU A 412 4.85 15.80 0.86
CA LEU A 412 5.12 15.32 -0.51
C LEU A 412 5.16 13.78 -0.62
N ALA A 413 5.39 13.06 0.49
CA ALA A 413 5.23 11.60 0.53
C ALA A 413 3.75 11.20 0.68
N ALA A 414 2.97 11.95 1.46
CA ALA A 414 1.53 11.75 1.63
C ALA A 414 0.72 12.12 0.36
N GLU A 415 1.10 13.16 -0.38
CA GLU A 415 0.47 13.56 -1.65
C GLU A 415 0.58 12.48 -2.75
N ARG A 416 1.46 11.48 -2.59
CA ARG A 416 1.52 10.28 -3.45
C ARG A 416 0.33 9.35 -3.26
N ALA A 417 -0.45 9.50 -2.19
CA ALA A 417 -1.75 8.85 -2.08
C ALA A 417 -2.80 9.44 -3.04
N VAL A 418 -2.55 10.64 -3.60
CA VAL A 418 -3.40 11.33 -4.59
C VAL A 418 -2.81 11.21 -5.99
N THR A 419 -1.50 11.44 -6.13
CA THR A 419 -0.76 11.41 -7.42
C THR A 419 -0.25 10.01 -7.80
N GLY A 420 -0.40 9.04 -6.90
CA GLY A 420 0.02 7.66 -7.06
C GLY A 420 1.52 7.41 -6.83
N TYR A 421 1.86 6.15 -6.58
CA TYR A 421 3.23 5.69 -6.33
C TYR A 421 3.82 5.10 -7.61
N LYS A 422 4.97 5.59 -8.07
CA LYS A 422 5.68 5.01 -9.22
C LYS A 422 6.44 3.73 -8.82
N LEU A 423 6.28 2.65 -9.59
CA LEU A 423 7.00 1.39 -9.38
C LEU A 423 8.46 1.52 -9.87
N PRO A 424 9.48 1.24 -9.02
CA PRO A 424 10.89 1.33 -9.41
C PRO A 424 11.20 0.53 -10.69
N GLY A 425 11.92 1.17 -11.62
CA GLY A 425 12.25 0.58 -12.93
C GLY A 425 11.13 0.65 -13.98
N THR A 426 9.99 1.27 -13.69
CA THR A 426 8.88 1.46 -14.66
C THR A 426 8.26 2.84 -14.54
N GLU A 427 7.54 3.29 -15.56
CA GLU A 427 6.69 4.49 -15.45
C GLU A 427 5.31 4.19 -14.82
N LYS A 428 5.01 2.92 -14.48
CA LYS A 428 3.69 2.55 -13.97
C LYS A 428 3.43 3.14 -12.59
N VAL A 429 2.29 3.83 -12.48
CA VAL A 429 1.71 4.33 -11.24
C VAL A 429 0.84 3.22 -10.60
N ILE A 430 0.79 3.19 -9.27
CA ILE A 430 -0.10 2.34 -8.48
C ILE A 430 -0.73 3.12 -7.32
N SER A 431 -1.91 2.68 -6.86
CA SER A 431 -2.63 3.32 -5.75
C SER A 431 -2.03 3.03 -4.37
N LEU A 432 -2.44 3.81 -3.36
CA LEU A 432 -1.94 3.70 -1.97
C LEU A 432 -2.04 2.27 -1.41
N PHE A 433 -3.20 1.61 -1.55
CA PHE A 433 -3.37 0.22 -1.15
C PHE A 433 -2.39 -0.74 -1.84
N GLN A 434 -2.17 -0.55 -3.14
CA GLN A 434 -1.25 -1.36 -3.94
C GLN A 434 0.22 -1.10 -3.59
N ALA A 435 0.55 0.08 -3.07
CA ALA A 435 1.87 0.45 -2.56
C ALA A 435 2.13 -0.14 -1.16
N ILE A 436 1.13 -0.12 -0.26
CA ILE A 436 1.16 -0.80 1.05
C ILE A 436 1.36 -2.32 0.85
N ALA A 437 0.59 -2.93 -0.06
CA ALA A 437 0.70 -4.36 -0.38
C ALA A 437 2.08 -4.78 -0.93
N ARG A 438 2.89 -3.82 -1.42
CA ARG A 438 4.26 -4.02 -1.92
C ARG A 438 5.34 -3.52 -0.95
N GLY A 439 4.97 -3.01 0.23
CA GLY A 439 5.92 -2.45 1.20
C GLY A 439 6.60 -1.14 0.77
N LEU A 440 6.09 -0.45 -0.24
CA LEU A 440 6.57 0.89 -0.63
C LEU A 440 6.09 1.99 0.35
N VAL A 441 5.07 1.67 1.15
CA VAL A 441 4.51 2.51 2.20
C VAL A 441 4.43 1.67 3.47
N GLU A 442 4.84 2.23 4.61
CA GLU A 442 4.71 1.58 5.92
C GLU A 442 3.23 1.29 6.21
N LYS A 443 2.91 0.11 6.77
CA LYS A 443 1.54 -0.38 6.86
C LYS A 443 0.66 0.44 7.81
N GLY A 444 1.17 0.88 8.96
CA GLY A 444 0.43 1.73 9.90
C GLY A 444 0.10 3.10 9.32
N HIS A 445 1.12 3.81 8.83
CA HIS A 445 0.98 5.09 8.12
C HIS A 445 0.06 4.96 6.90
N GLY A 446 0.23 3.92 6.07
CA GLY A 446 -0.62 3.70 4.90
C GLY A 446 -2.09 3.38 5.23
N ILE A 447 -2.37 2.63 6.30
CA ILE A 447 -3.73 2.43 6.82
C ILE A 447 -4.34 3.76 7.23
N ARG A 448 -3.60 4.59 7.96
CA ARG A 448 -4.03 5.93 8.39
C ARG A 448 -4.41 6.85 7.20
N LEU A 449 -3.65 6.78 6.10
CA LEU A 449 -3.95 7.57 4.89
C LEU A 449 -5.18 7.03 4.14
N LEU A 450 -5.36 5.70 4.03
CA LEU A 450 -6.57 5.09 3.44
C LEU A 450 -7.83 5.44 4.23
N GLU A 451 -7.71 5.44 5.56
CA GLU A 451 -8.79 5.82 6.47
C GLU A 451 -9.23 7.27 6.27
N ALA A 452 -8.27 8.21 6.17
CA ALA A 452 -8.54 9.60 5.88
C ALA A 452 -9.20 9.80 4.50
N GLN A 453 -8.79 9.05 3.46
CA GLN A 453 -9.47 9.07 2.15
C GLN A 453 -10.93 8.61 2.25
N MET A 454 -11.18 7.42 2.84
CA MET A 454 -12.54 6.91 3.02
C MET A 454 -13.43 7.89 3.81
N ALA A 455 -12.91 8.49 4.87
CA ALA A 455 -13.65 9.40 5.72
C ALA A 455 -13.80 10.82 5.13
N SER A 456 -13.00 11.23 4.13
CA SER A 456 -13.06 12.57 3.50
C SER A 456 -13.83 12.62 2.18
N GLY A 457 -14.15 11.46 1.59
CA GLY A 457 -15.09 11.36 0.46
C GLY A 457 -15.06 10.04 -0.33
N GLY A 458 -14.01 9.22 -0.19
CA GLY A 458 -13.84 7.97 -0.94
C GLY A 458 -12.37 7.64 -1.23
N ILE A 459 -12.10 6.43 -1.71
CA ILE A 459 -10.75 6.01 -2.11
C ILE A 459 -10.32 6.82 -3.34
N ILE A 460 -9.07 7.31 -3.39
CA ILE A 460 -8.60 8.06 -4.55
C ILE A 460 -8.11 7.12 -5.66
N ASP A 461 -8.60 7.38 -6.87
CA ASP A 461 -8.07 6.84 -8.12
C ASP A 461 -6.92 7.76 -8.61
N PRO A 462 -5.66 7.29 -8.63
CA PRO A 462 -4.53 8.10 -9.08
C PRO A 462 -4.39 8.14 -10.61
N GLU A 463 -5.02 7.22 -11.35
CA GLU A 463 -4.95 7.14 -12.82
C GLU A 463 -6.02 8.05 -13.44
N CYS A 464 -7.26 8.01 -12.91
CA CYS A 464 -8.38 8.86 -13.33
C CYS A 464 -8.59 10.13 -12.47
N SER A 465 -7.74 10.41 -11.48
CA SER A 465 -7.67 11.66 -10.70
C SER A 465 -8.97 12.11 -9.99
N HIS A 466 -9.79 11.18 -9.52
CA HIS A 466 -11.01 11.45 -8.75
C HIS A 466 -11.20 10.44 -7.60
N ARG A 467 -12.12 10.71 -6.66
CA ARG A 467 -12.50 9.72 -5.63
C ARG A 467 -13.51 8.72 -6.20
N ILE A 468 -13.45 7.48 -5.74
CA ILE A 468 -14.35 6.39 -6.11
C ILE A 468 -14.92 5.68 -4.89
N ASP A 469 -16.11 5.10 -5.06
CA ASP A 469 -16.76 4.28 -4.04
C ASP A 469 -15.99 2.99 -3.73
N VAL A 470 -16.15 2.48 -2.50
CA VAL A 470 -15.57 1.22 -2.02
C VAL A 470 -15.85 0.05 -2.99
N ASN A 471 -17.08 -0.03 -3.53
CA ASN A 471 -17.49 -1.07 -4.48
C ASN A 471 -16.75 -1.01 -5.82
N VAL A 472 -16.30 0.18 -6.24
CA VAL A 472 -15.50 0.40 -7.47
C VAL A 472 -14.03 0.19 -7.16
N ALA A 473 -13.55 0.65 -5.99
CA ALA A 473 -12.19 0.42 -5.50
C ALA A 473 -11.87 -1.09 -5.37
N TYR A 474 -12.83 -1.93 -5.01
CA TYR A 474 -12.68 -3.39 -5.07
C TYR A 474 -12.47 -3.90 -6.51
N LYS A 475 -13.24 -3.42 -7.48
CA LYS A 475 -13.12 -3.83 -8.90
C LYS A 475 -11.80 -3.38 -9.53
N ARG A 476 -11.38 -2.14 -9.28
CA ARG A 476 -10.08 -1.59 -9.74
C ARG A 476 -8.88 -2.09 -8.92
N GLY A 477 -9.11 -2.88 -7.86
CA GLY A 477 -8.05 -3.43 -7.00
C GLY A 477 -7.30 -2.38 -6.19
N TYR A 478 -7.94 -1.25 -5.87
CA TYR A 478 -7.43 -0.17 -5.03
C TYR A 478 -7.89 -0.28 -3.57
N LEU A 479 -8.74 -1.25 -3.25
CA LEU A 479 -9.04 -1.72 -1.90
C LEU A 479 -9.38 -3.21 -1.96
N ASN A 480 -9.36 -3.93 -0.84
CA ASN A 480 -9.95 -5.25 -0.73
C ASN A 480 -10.79 -5.38 0.55
N GLU A 481 -11.60 -6.43 0.63
CA GLU A 481 -12.51 -6.67 1.76
C GLU A 481 -11.77 -6.79 3.10
N GLU A 482 -10.60 -7.44 3.13
CA GLU A 482 -9.73 -7.54 4.31
C GLU A 482 -9.31 -6.16 4.83
N MET A 483 -8.81 -5.28 3.95
CA MET A 483 -8.41 -3.93 4.32
C MET A 483 -9.61 -3.07 4.74
N ASN A 484 -10.74 -3.19 4.04
CA ASN A 484 -11.97 -2.50 4.44
C ASN A 484 -12.46 -2.95 5.82
N ARG A 485 -12.38 -4.26 6.12
CA ARG A 485 -12.72 -4.81 7.44
C ARG A 485 -11.75 -4.33 8.51
N ILE A 486 -10.45 -4.16 8.20
CA ILE A 486 -9.50 -3.51 9.10
C ILE A 486 -9.95 -2.06 9.37
N LEU A 487 -10.13 -1.25 8.32
CA LEU A 487 -10.51 0.18 8.42
C LEU A 487 -11.87 0.41 9.10
N THR A 488 -12.80 -0.53 8.99
CA THR A 488 -14.13 -0.46 9.63
C THR A 488 -14.11 -0.94 11.09
N ASN A 489 -13.14 -1.79 11.47
CA ASN A 489 -13.04 -2.32 12.83
C ASN A 489 -12.43 -1.30 13.80
N LYS A 490 -13.10 -1.08 14.93
CA LYS A 490 -12.65 -0.23 16.05
C LYS A 490 -11.54 -0.86 16.91
N GLY A 491 -10.55 -1.50 16.28
CA GLY A 491 -9.40 -2.07 16.99
C GLY A 491 -8.38 -0.99 17.38
N GLU A 492 -7.49 -1.29 18.33
CA GLU A 492 -6.39 -0.38 18.67
C GLU A 492 -5.47 -0.11 17.47
N ASN A 493 -5.31 -1.10 16.59
CA ASN A 493 -4.44 -1.05 15.41
C ASN A 493 -4.90 -0.09 14.30
N THR A 494 -6.09 0.51 14.39
CA THR A 494 -6.61 1.51 13.43
C THR A 494 -6.78 2.91 14.03
N LYS A 495 -6.45 3.10 15.31
CA LYS A 495 -6.53 4.40 15.98
C LYS A 495 -5.29 5.25 15.68
N GLY A 496 -5.19 5.71 14.43
CA GLY A 496 -3.99 6.37 13.87
C GLY A 496 -3.80 7.85 14.21
N PHE A 497 -4.79 8.49 14.86
CA PHE A 497 -4.82 9.92 15.19
C PHE A 497 -5.02 10.15 16.68
N LEU A 498 -4.51 11.27 17.20
CA LEU A 498 -4.70 11.70 18.59
C LEU A 498 -5.70 12.88 18.65
N ASP A 499 -6.67 12.83 19.56
CA ASP A 499 -7.50 14.00 19.91
C ASP A 499 -6.72 14.94 20.85
N PRO A 500 -6.43 16.19 20.46
CA PRO A 500 -5.72 17.15 21.31
C PRO A 500 -6.45 17.53 22.61
N ASN A 501 -7.78 17.40 22.66
CA ASN A 501 -8.57 17.80 23.84
C ASN A 501 -8.63 16.71 24.93
N THR A 502 -8.47 15.44 24.56
CA THR A 502 -8.65 14.28 25.45
C THR A 502 -7.41 13.37 25.55
N GLU A 503 -6.42 13.58 24.69
CA GLU A 503 -5.25 12.70 24.47
C GLU A 503 -5.63 11.22 24.17
N GLU A 504 -6.85 10.99 23.66
CA GLU A 504 -7.30 9.69 23.20
C GLU A 504 -6.79 9.39 21.78
N ASN A 505 -6.29 8.17 21.56
CA ASN A 505 -6.07 7.66 20.20
C ASN A 505 -7.42 7.27 19.58
N LEU A 506 -7.74 7.83 18.42
CA LEU A 506 -9.01 7.69 17.69
C LEU A 506 -8.80 7.25 16.24
N THR A 507 -9.86 6.73 15.64
CA THR A 507 -10.01 6.69 14.18
C THR A 507 -10.23 8.13 13.65
N TYR A 508 -9.80 8.43 12.43
CA TYR A 508 -10.09 9.70 11.75
C TYR A 508 -11.58 9.99 11.70
N LEU A 509 -12.41 8.94 11.52
CA LEU A 509 -13.86 9.06 11.50
C LEU A 509 -14.45 9.35 12.89
N GLU A 510 -13.81 8.93 13.98
CA GLU A 510 -14.21 9.32 15.34
C GLU A 510 -13.74 10.75 15.68
N LEU A 511 -12.53 11.14 15.28
CA LEU A 511 -12.03 12.51 15.46
C LEU A 511 -12.87 13.51 14.63
N LYS A 512 -13.16 13.20 13.36
CA LYS A 512 -14.04 14.01 12.49
C LYS A 512 -15.46 14.17 13.04
N LYS A 513 -15.94 13.25 13.89
CA LYS A 513 -17.24 13.38 14.59
C LYS A 513 -17.20 14.27 15.83
N ARG A 514 -16.00 14.63 16.32
CA ARG A 514 -15.78 15.67 17.35
C ARG A 514 -15.59 17.07 16.74
N CYS A 515 -15.46 17.16 15.42
CA CYS A 515 -15.34 18.43 14.71
C CYS A 515 -16.69 19.12 14.48
N ILE A 516 -16.66 20.46 14.41
CA ILE A 516 -17.78 21.30 13.96
C ILE A 516 -17.68 21.59 12.47
N THR A 517 -18.75 22.12 11.87
CA THR A 517 -18.74 22.62 10.47
C THR A 517 -18.97 24.12 10.47
N ASP A 518 -18.08 24.90 9.84
CA ASP A 518 -18.28 26.33 9.68
C ASP A 518 -19.42 26.61 8.70
N THR A 519 -20.41 27.38 9.17
CA THR A 519 -21.58 27.81 8.39
C THR A 519 -21.25 28.70 7.19
N LYS A 520 -20.08 29.35 7.14
CA LYS A 520 -19.70 30.27 6.05
C LYS A 520 -18.98 29.55 4.90
N THR A 521 -18.08 28.62 5.21
CA THR A 521 -17.24 27.92 4.22
C THR A 521 -17.65 26.47 3.96
N GLY A 522 -18.44 25.86 4.86
CA GLY A 522 -18.75 24.43 4.84
C GLY A 522 -17.58 23.53 5.28
N LEU A 523 -16.47 24.12 5.75
CA LEU A 523 -15.28 23.38 6.18
C LEU A 523 -15.45 22.77 7.57
N ILE A 524 -14.78 21.63 7.78
CA ILE A 524 -14.83 20.88 9.04
C ILE A 524 -13.64 21.28 9.90
N LEU A 525 -13.91 21.78 11.11
CA LEU A 525 -12.92 22.35 12.02
C LEU A 525 -12.91 21.60 13.36
N LEU A 526 -11.72 21.32 13.87
CA LEU A 526 -11.54 20.69 15.18
C LEU A 526 -11.62 21.76 16.29
N PRO A 527 -12.65 21.75 17.17
CA PRO A 527 -12.68 22.67 18.31
C PRO A 527 -11.53 22.36 19.27
N ILE A 528 -10.94 23.41 19.86
CA ILE A 528 -9.91 23.32 20.89
C ILE A 528 -10.31 24.20 22.07
N THR A 529 -10.36 23.61 23.27
CA THR A 529 -10.74 24.28 24.52
C THR A 529 -9.53 24.55 25.41
N SER A 530 -9.50 25.68 26.13
CA SER A 530 -8.46 25.97 27.12
C SER A 530 -8.25 24.86 28.16
N LYS A 531 -6.98 24.68 28.58
CA LYS A 531 -6.60 23.78 29.68
C LYS A 531 -7.34 24.08 30.99
N LYS A 532 -7.75 25.33 31.21
CA LYS A 532 -8.57 25.76 32.37
C LYS A 532 -9.92 25.04 32.48
N ASN A 533 -10.46 24.52 31.39
CA ASN A 533 -11.72 23.77 31.41
C ASN A 533 -11.48 22.24 31.51
N GLN A 534 -10.31 21.74 31.12
CA GLN A 534 -10.00 20.30 31.11
C GLN A 534 -9.99 19.67 32.52
N GLU A 535 -9.65 20.45 33.57
CA GLU A 535 -9.67 20.01 34.97
C GLU A 535 -11.06 19.53 35.44
N SER A 536 -12.14 20.01 34.80
CA SER A 536 -13.53 19.63 35.14
C SER A 536 -13.97 18.25 34.64
N SER A 537 -13.26 17.66 33.66
CA SER A 537 -13.75 16.49 32.88
C SER A 537 -12.93 15.22 33.10
N MET A 538 -11.69 15.33 33.63
CA MET A 538 -10.85 14.16 33.90
C MET A 538 -11.33 13.36 35.11
N LYS A 539 -12.20 12.36 34.88
CA LYS A 539 -12.43 11.27 35.83
C LYS A 539 -11.08 10.61 36.16
N ASN A 540 -10.74 10.54 37.45
CA ASN A 540 -9.42 10.16 37.96
C ASN A 540 -8.96 8.73 37.54
N THR A 541 -8.36 8.58 36.36
CA THR A 541 -7.61 7.36 35.98
C THR A 541 -6.14 7.46 36.36
N MET A 542 -5.87 7.80 37.63
CA MET A 542 -4.52 7.78 38.21
C MET A 542 -3.90 6.39 38.02
N ARG A 543 -2.80 6.29 37.26
CA ARG A 543 -2.03 5.04 37.11
C ARG A 543 -1.20 4.81 38.39
N LYS A 544 -1.85 4.25 39.40
CA LYS A 544 -1.33 3.98 40.75
C LYS A 544 0.00 3.20 40.72
N ARG A 545 0.96 3.62 41.56
CA ARG A 545 2.24 2.93 41.77
C ARG A 545 2.15 2.08 43.03
N ARG A 546 2.24 0.75 42.91
CA ARG A 546 2.32 -0.13 44.08
C ARG A 546 3.72 -0.02 44.71
N VAL A 547 3.82 0.57 45.90
CA VAL A 547 4.99 0.42 46.77
C VAL A 547 5.05 -1.04 47.24
N VAL A 548 6.24 -1.64 47.21
CA VAL A 548 6.49 -2.99 47.71
C VAL A 548 7.81 -2.96 48.50
N ILE A 549 7.74 -3.22 49.80
CA ILE A 549 8.93 -3.45 50.62
C ILE A 549 9.08 -4.96 50.82
N VAL A 550 10.31 -5.44 50.72
CA VAL A 550 10.65 -6.86 50.88
C VAL A 550 11.65 -6.99 52.02
N ASP A 551 11.39 -7.95 52.90
CA ASP A 551 12.27 -8.34 54.00
C ASP A 551 13.65 -8.79 53.46
N PRO A 552 14.77 -8.11 53.79
CA PRO A 552 16.09 -8.52 53.31
C PRO A 552 16.51 -9.91 53.80
N GLU A 553 16.03 -10.33 54.96
CA GLU A 553 16.39 -11.60 55.61
C GLU A 553 15.44 -12.74 55.19
N THR A 554 14.15 -12.45 55.00
CA THR A 554 13.14 -13.48 54.69
C THR A 554 12.63 -13.50 53.25
N ASN A 555 13.00 -12.52 52.41
CA ASN A 555 12.57 -12.36 51.02
C ASN A 555 11.04 -12.39 50.81
N LYS A 556 10.27 -11.93 51.82
CA LYS A 556 8.82 -11.79 51.76
C LYS A 556 8.42 -10.32 51.70
N GLU A 557 7.32 -10.02 51.01
CA GLU A 557 6.71 -8.69 51.09
C GLU A 557 6.30 -8.38 52.53
N MET A 558 6.55 -7.15 52.98
CA MET A 558 6.12 -6.59 54.27
C MET A 558 5.52 -5.20 54.09
N THR A 559 4.74 -4.76 55.07
CA THR A 559 4.14 -3.41 55.07
C THR A 559 5.17 -2.33 55.40
N VAL A 560 4.87 -1.08 55.01
CA VAL A 560 5.64 0.11 55.41
C VAL A 560 5.79 0.20 56.93
N ARG A 561 4.79 -0.26 57.70
CA ARG A 561 4.87 -0.24 59.16
C ARG A 561 5.79 -1.31 59.73
N GLU A 562 5.75 -2.55 59.24
CA GLU A 562 6.68 -3.60 59.67
C GLU A 562 8.13 -3.26 59.32
N ALA A 563 8.36 -2.57 58.19
CA ALA A 563 9.68 -2.07 57.82
C ALA A 563 10.22 -1.01 58.80
N TYR A 564 9.35 -0.12 59.28
CA TYR A 564 9.69 0.89 60.29
C TYR A 564 9.88 0.27 61.68
N ASP A 565 8.96 -0.57 62.13
CA ASP A 565 9.01 -1.22 63.45
C ASP A 565 10.21 -2.21 63.55
N LYS A 566 10.76 -2.69 62.41
CA LYS A 566 12.06 -3.39 62.31
C LYS A 566 13.29 -2.49 62.13
N GLY A 567 13.13 -1.19 61.89
CA GLY A 567 14.22 -0.24 61.65
C GLY A 567 14.88 -0.32 60.26
N TYR A 568 14.26 -0.97 59.28
CA TYR A 568 14.76 -1.00 57.89
C TYR A 568 14.46 0.30 57.12
N ILE A 569 13.51 1.13 57.60
CA ILE A 569 13.28 2.50 57.13
C ILE A 569 13.21 3.45 58.33
N ASP A 570 13.59 4.71 58.13
CA ASP A 570 13.53 5.74 59.18
C ASP A 570 12.11 6.34 59.32
N TYR A 571 11.92 7.21 60.31
CA TYR A 571 10.60 7.81 60.57
C TYR A 571 10.13 8.76 59.46
N ALA A 572 11.04 9.43 58.74
CA ALA A 572 10.68 10.27 57.61
C ALA A 572 10.22 9.42 56.41
N THR A 573 10.99 8.38 56.03
CA THR A 573 10.62 7.44 54.95
C THR A 573 9.34 6.68 55.30
N PHE A 574 9.15 6.28 56.56
CA PHE A 574 7.89 5.70 57.03
C PHE A 574 6.70 6.63 56.78
N LEU A 575 6.83 7.92 57.10
CA LEU A 575 5.76 8.89 56.92
C LEU A 575 5.43 9.11 55.43
N GLU A 576 6.45 9.25 54.58
CA GLU A 576 6.28 9.42 53.13
C GLU A 576 5.62 8.20 52.47
N LEU A 577 6.12 6.99 52.76
CA LEU A 577 5.56 5.76 52.16
C LEU A 577 4.19 5.42 52.76
N SER A 578 3.92 5.74 54.02
CA SER A 578 2.60 5.53 54.63
C SER A 578 1.55 6.53 54.11
N GLN A 579 1.95 7.68 53.55
CA GLN A 579 1.04 8.54 52.79
C GLN A 579 0.71 7.93 51.42
N GLN A 580 1.69 7.30 50.76
CA GLN A 580 1.51 6.64 49.46
C GLN A 580 0.67 5.35 49.54
N GLU A 581 0.60 4.67 50.69
CA GLU A 581 -0.28 3.51 50.91
C GLU A 581 -1.77 3.84 51.18
N CYS A 582 -2.09 5.06 51.64
CA CYS A 582 -3.44 5.44 52.08
C CYS A 582 -4.34 5.89 50.90
N GLU A 583 -4.49 5.01 49.90
CA GLU A 583 -5.35 5.26 48.75
C GLU A 583 -6.82 4.89 49.03
N TRP A 584 -7.66 5.89 49.28
CA TRP A 584 -9.11 5.72 49.21
C TRP A 584 -9.58 5.49 47.76
N GLU A 585 -10.66 4.73 47.57
CA GLU A 585 -11.21 4.38 46.26
C GLU A 585 -12.73 4.65 46.22
N GLU A 586 -13.16 5.58 45.37
CA GLU A 586 -14.56 5.93 45.15
C GLU A 586 -15.17 5.06 44.05
N ILE A 587 -16.31 4.41 44.32
CA ILE A 587 -17.06 3.62 43.34
C ILE A 587 -18.55 3.98 43.35
N THR A 588 -19.16 4.03 42.17
CA THR A 588 -20.62 4.05 42.02
C THR A 588 -21.10 2.61 41.81
N ILE A 589 -22.00 2.13 42.68
CA ILE A 589 -22.64 0.83 42.54
C ILE A 589 -24.07 1.06 42.03
N THR A 590 -24.29 0.80 40.74
CA THR A 590 -25.62 0.73 40.14
C THR A 590 -26.27 -0.61 40.48
N ALA A 591 -27.42 -0.60 41.14
CA ALA A 591 -28.20 -1.80 41.46
C ALA A 591 -29.01 -2.30 40.24
N PRO A 592 -29.50 -3.56 40.22
CA PRO A 592 -30.26 -4.12 39.08
C PRO A 592 -31.60 -3.42 38.78
N ASP A 593 -32.08 -2.59 39.70
CA ASP A 593 -33.26 -1.73 39.57
C ASP A 593 -32.96 -0.36 38.92
N GLY A 594 -31.68 -0.06 38.66
CA GLY A 594 -31.20 1.21 38.10
C GLY A 594 -30.80 2.26 39.15
N THR A 595 -30.87 1.96 40.45
CA THR A 595 -30.52 2.91 41.51
C THR A 595 -29.01 2.98 41.70
N GLU A 596 -28.43 4.19 41.63
CA GLU A 596 -27.00 4.43 41.85
C GLU A 596 -26.72 4.90 43.28
N ARG A 597 -25.76 4.24 43.95
CA ARG A 597 -25.23 4.65 45.26
C ARG A 597 -23.71 4.81 45.19
N LEU A 598 -23.21 5.79 45.94
CA LEU A 598 -21.80 6.18 45.93
C LEU A 598 -21.12 5.66 47.21
N VAL A 599 -20.09 4.84 47.03
CA VAL A 599 -19.41 4.11 48.11
C VAL A 599 -17.92 4.42 48.07
N ILE A 600 -17.36 4.84 49.21
CA ILE A 600 -15.92 5.02 49.39
C ILE A 600 -15.35 3.77 50.07
N ILE A 601 -14.25 3.25 49.55
CA ILE A 601 -13.56 2.06 50.06
C ILE A 601 -12.19 2.45 50.62
N ASP A 602 -11.93 2.04 51.86
CA ASP A 602 -10.60 2.01 52.44
C ASP A 602 -9.87 0.75 51.95
N ARG A 603 -8.88 0.91 51.08
CA ARG A 603 -8.10 -0.22 50.52
C ARG A 603 -7.17 -0.88 51.54
N LYS A 604 -6.91 -0.23 52.68
CA LYS A 604 -6.02 -0.69 53.75
C LYS A 604 -6.75 -1.52 54.80
N THR A 605 -8.05 -1.26 55.03
CA THR A 605 -8.88 -2.05 55.96
C THR A 605 -9.98 -2.89 55.29
N GLY A 606 -10.27 -2.66 54.00
CA GLY A 606 -11.36 -3.29 53.27
C GLY A 606 -12.75 -2.73 53.62
N MET A 607 -12.83 -1.71 54.49
CA MET A 607 -14.09 -1.09 54.90
C MET A 607 -14.73 -0.31 53.75
N GLN A 608 -16.04 -0.41 53.64
CA GLN A 608 -16.85 0.26 52.63
C GLN A 608 -17.83 1.22 53.31
N TYR A 609 -17.95 2.42 52.77
CA TYR A 609 -18.71 3.53 53.33
C TYR A 609 -19.70 4.05 52.29
N ASP A 610 -20.97 3.64 52.38
CA ASP A 610 -22.05 4.18 51.55
C ASP A 610 -22.38 5.60 52.02
N ILE A 611 -22.23 6.58 51.13
CA ILE A 611 -22.37 7.99 51.47
C ILE A 611 -23.84 8.33 51.82
N ASN A 612 -24.80 7.66 51.21
CA ASN A 612 -26.22 7.87 51.51
C ASN A 612 -26.53 7.35 52.92
N GLU A 613 -26.02 6.16 53.27
CA GLU A 613 -26.17 5.59 54.62
C GLU A 613 -25.50 6.46 55.70
N LEU A 614 -24.36 7.10 55.38
CA LEU A 614 -23.68 8.02 56.30
C LEU A 614 -24.38 9.40 56.46
N LEU A 615 -25.14 9.84 55.46
CA LEU A 615 -26.04 10.99 55.58
C LEU A 615 -27.28 10.65 56.43
N GLU A 616 -27.92 9.51 56.16
CA GLU A 616 -29.10 9.03 56.93
C GLU A 616 -28.77 8.83 58.41
N LYS A 617 -27.58 8.34 58.73
CA LYS A 617 -27.06 8.21 60.10
C LYS A 617 -26.55 9.53 60.70
N GLY A 618 -26.55 10.64 59.95
CA GLY A 618 -26.08 11.95 60.41
C GLY A 618 -24.58 12.01 60.75
N LEU A 619 -23.76 11.08 60.23
CA LEU A 619 -22.33 11.01 60.49
C LEU A 619 -21.54 12.01 59.63
N ILE A 620 -22.05 12.29 58.43
CA ILE A 620 -21.65 13.39 57.53
C ILE A 620 -22.82 14.39 57.46
N HIS A 621 -22.54 15.69 57.41
CA HIS A 621 -23.55 16.69 57.04
C HIS A 621 -23.57 16.93 55.54
N GLN A 622 -24.75 17.19 54.97
CA GLN A 622 -24.93 17.49 53.54
C GLN A 622 -23.94 18.55 53.03
N SER A 623 -23.68 19.61 53.81
CA SER A 623 -22.72 20.67 53.47
C SER A 623 -21.27 20.18 53.25
N VAL A 624 -20.87 19.06 53.87
CA VAL A 624 -19.52 18.47 53.70
C VAL A 624 -19.48 17.63 52.42
N LEU A 625 -20.57 16.91 52.10
CA LEU A 625 -20.72 16.26 50.80
C LEU A 625 -20.79 17.29 49.66
N ASP A 626 -21.46 18.42 49.88
CA ASP A 626 -21.55 19.50 48.90
C ASP A 626 -20.19 20.20 48.72
N GLN A 627 -19.40 20.36 49.79
CA GLN A 627 -18.01 20.82 49.69
C GLN A 627 -17.12 19.86 48.89
N TYR A 628 -17.23 18.55 49.12
CA TYR A 628 -16.52 17.52 48.36
C TYR A 628 -16.96 17.50 46.88
N ARG A 629 -18.27 17.54 46.60
CA ARG A 629 -18.83 17.65 45.25
C ARG A 629 -18.44 18.94 44.52
N SER A 630 -18.24 20.02 45.28
CA SER A 630 -17.74 21.31 44.78
C SER A 630 -16.20 21.40 44.75
N GLN A 631 -15.50 20.30 45.03
CA GLN A 631 -14.03 20.18 45.04
C GLN A 631 -13.31 21.14 46.02
N ILE A 632 -14.02 21.64 47.05
CA ILE A 632 -13.48 22.49 48.11
C ILE A 632 -12.60 21.67 49.08
N ILE A 633 -12.83 20.35 49.17
CA ILE A 633 -12.03 19.39 49.92
C ILE A 633 -11.74 18.17 49.03
N THR A 634 -10.55 17.58 49.19
CA THR A 634 -10.11 16.40 48.43
C THR A 634 -10.81 15.11 48.91
N LEU A 635 -10.79 14.05 48.09
CA LEU A 635 -11.24 12.71 48.49
C LEU A 635 -10.53 12.22 49.76
N THR A 636 -9.24 12.51 49.89
CA THR A 636 -8.44 12.18 51.09
C THR A 636 -8.96 12.90 52.34
N GLU A 637 -9.20 14.21 52.28
CA GLU A 637 -9.73 14.99 53.41
C GLU A 637 -11.18 14.60 53.74
N PHE A 638 -12.01 14.38 52.72
CA PHE A 638 -13.39 13.92 52.88
C PHE A 638 -13.45 12.54 53.56
N ALA A 639 -12.60 11.60 53.13
CA ALA A 639 -12.53 10.27 53.73
C ALA A 639 -11.87 10.29 55.13
N ASP A 640 -10.95 11.20 55.43
CA ASP A 640 -10.47 11.42 56.80
C ASP A 640 -11.55 12.00 57.72
N ILE A 641 -12.45 12.86 57.21
CA ILE A 641 -13.64 13.30 57.96
C ILE A 641 -14.54 12.09 58.26
N ILE A 642 -14.77 11.19 57.30
CA ILE A 642 -15.54 9.94 57.50
C ILE A 642 -14.86 9.05 58.54
N ASN A 643 -13.56 8.79 58.41
CA ASN A 643 -12.78 7.92 59.28
C ASN A 643 -12.75 8.45 60.73
N ASN A 644 -12.59 9.76 60.91
CA ASN A 644 -12.61 10.40 62.23
C ASN A 644 -14.03 10.49 62.86
N LYS A 645 -15.09 10.29 62.07
CA LYS A 645 -16.48 10.17 62.55
C LYS A 645 -16.91 8.74 62.85
N THR A 646 -16.26 7.74 62.24
CA THR A 646 -16.65 6.31 62.31
C THR A 646 -15.79 5.47 63.25
N LYS A 647 -14.59 5.92 63.65
CA LYS A 647 -13.76 5.26 64.68
C LYS A 647 -14.51 5.09 66.02
N PRO A 648 -14.52 3.89 66.63
CA PRO A 648 -15.11 3.67 67.95
C PRO A 648 -14.28 4.34 69.05
N LYS A 649 -14.93 5.03 69.99
CA LYS A 649 -14.27 5.79 71.07
C LYS A 649 -13.86 4.91 72.26
N SER A 650 -12.56 4.65 72.41
CA SER A 650 -11.98 4.09 73.64
C SER A 650 -11.54 5.19 74.62
N SER A 651 -12.46 5.58 75.52
CA SER A 651 -12.23 6.13 76.87
C SER A 651 -11.22 7.28 77.13
N SER A 652 -11.74 8.38 77.71
CA SER A 652 -11.03 9.45 78.47
C SER A 652 -10.16 10.43 77.64
N SER A 653 -9.91 11.67 78.08
CA SER A 653 -10.18 12.31 79.39
C SER A 653 -11.11 13.53 79.33
N LEU A 654 -11.37 14.15 80.48
CA LEU A 654 -12.47 15.11 80.73
C LEU A 654 -11.95 16.50 81.14
N SER A 655 -12.47 17.56 80.54
CA SER A 655 -12.51 18.91 81.15
C SER A 655 -13.72 19.75 80.71
N THR A 656 -14.78 19.69 81.52
CA THR A 656 -15.55 20.84 82.04
C THR A 656 -15.78 22.04 81.09
N SER A 657 -17.02 22.30 80.67
CA SER A 657 -17.92 23.16 81.47
C SER A 657 -19.43 22.82 81.35
N ARG A 658 -20.28 23.52 82.12
CA ARG A 658 -21.68 23.13 82.45
C ARG A 658 -22.77 23.96 81.72
N PRO A 659 -24.06 23.55 81.76
CA PRO A 659 -25.01 23.78 80.66
C PRO A 659 -26.23 24.67 80.99
N SER A 660 -27.11 24.82 79.99
CA SER A 660 -28.56 25.11 80.11
C SER A 660 -29.26 24.41 78.92
N ALA A 661 -30.28 23.55 79.00
CA ALA A 661 -31.35 23.28 79.98
C ALA A 661 -32.35 24.44 80.10
N VAL A 662 -33.69 24.30 80.02
CA VAL A 662 -34.66 23.20 79.75
C VAL A 662 -35.95 23.88 79.18
N SER A 663 -37.08 23.28 78.75
CA SER A 663 -37.83 22.10 79.23
C SER A 663 -38.89 21.63 78.20
N ALA A 664 -39.22 20.34 78.17
CA ALA A 664 -40.56 19.83 77.85
C ALA A 664 -40.76 18.40 78.42
N THR A 665 -41.83 18.20 79.18
CA THR A 665 -42.10 17.05 80.06
C THR A 665 -42.63 15.78 79.38
N SER A 666 -41.87 14.69 79.53
CA SER A 666 -42.28 13.34 80.00
C SER A 666 -43.53 12.58 79.44
N SER A 667 -43.22 11.42 78.84
CA SER A 667 -43.80 10.06 79.07
C SER A 667 -45.28 9.72 78.75
N VAL A 668 -45.49 8.72 77.87
CA VAL A 668 -45.90 7.32 78.21
C VAL A 668 -45.67 6.33 77.03
N THR A 669 -45.51 5.03 77.36
CA THR A 669 -45.73 3.74 76.61
C THR A 669 -46.09 3.73 75.11
N ALA A 670 -45.75 2.76 74.24
CA ALA A 670 -45.00 1.46 74.25
C ALA A 670 -44.53 1.18 72.78
N SER A 671 -43.83 0.12 72.32
CA SER A 671 -43.76 -1.33 72.62
C SER A 671 -42.40 -1.88 72.06
N SER A 672 -41.70 -2.85 72.66
CA SER A 672 -41.87 -4.33 72.57
C SER A 672 -41.85 -4.91 71.14
N ALA A 673 -41.08 -5.95 70.78
CA ALA A 673 -40.09 -6.73 71.56
C ALA A 673 -39.08 -7.48 70.66
N SER A 674 -37.96 -7.93 71.23
CA SER A 674 -37.06 -8.92 70.61
C SER A 674 -36.31 -9.74 71.67
N SER A 675 -36.26 -11.07 71.51
CA SER A 675 -35.43 -12.09 72.22
C SER A 675 -36.05 -13.48 72.00
N LEU A 676 -35.36 -14.63 72.15
CA LEU A 676 -33.95 -15.04 71.95
C LEU A 676 -33.93 -16.58 72.11
N GLY A 677 -32.85 -17.25 71.65
CA GLY A 677 -32.46 -18.58 72.13
C GLY A 677 -32.17 -19.62 71.02
N LEU A 678 -31.34 -20.64 71.27
CA LEU A 678 -30.41 -20.86 72.40
C LEU A 678 -29.28 -21.83 71.95
N SER A 679 -28.31 -22.10 72.82
CA SER A 679 -27.01 -22.73 72.49
C SER A 679 -26.99 -24.28 72.67
N LEU A 680 -25.77 -24.86 72.56
CA LEU A 680 -25.30 -26.25 72.83
C LEU A 680 -25.30 -27.24 71.62
N GLU A 681 -24.37 -28.20 71.50
CA GLU A 681 -22.94 -28.31 71.96
C GLU A 681 -22.22 -29.55 71.34
N THR A 682 -20.93 -29.77 71.68
CA THR A 682 -20.09 -30.98 71.44
C THR A 682 -19.74 -31.32 69.98
N SER A 683 -18.63 -32.00 69.60
CA SER A 683 -17.27 -32.26 70.13
C SER A 683 -16.44 -32.82 68.92
N SER A 684 -15.11 -33.06 68.88
CA SER A 684 -14.11 -33.46 69.89
C SER A 684 -12.65 -33.30 69.38
N THR A 685 -11.68 -33.01 70.27
CA THR A 685 -10.25 -33.51 70.31
C THR A 685 -9.32 -33.45 69.07
N LEU A 686 -7.97 -33.37 69.15
CA LEU A 686 -6.96 -32.80 70.07
C LEU A 686 -5.57 -33.36 69.65
N ARG A 687 -4.53 -32.54 69.40
CA ARG A 687 -3.11 -32.66 69.89
C ARG A 687 -2.12 -31.72 69.16
N LYS A 688 -0.87 -31.69 69.65
CA LYS A 688 0.21 -30.72 69.32
C LYS A 688 1.52 -31.42 68.86
N SER A 689 2.41 -30.57 68.32
CA SER A 689 3.89 -30.50 68.51
C SER A 689 4.88 -31.45 67.77
N GLU A 690 5.99 -30.80 67.36
CA GLU A 690 7.40 -31.25 67.26
C GLU A 690 7.97 -32.02 66.04
N ALA A 691 8.62 -31.25 65.15
CA ALA A 691 10.08 -31.22 64.91
C ALA A 691 10.90 -32.45 64.41
N SER A 692 11.51 -32.24 63.23
CA SER A 692 12.95 -32.48 62.91
C SER A 692 13.47 -33.86 62.45
N SER A 693 14.58 -33.81 61.69
CA SER A 693 15.51 -34.90 61.31
C SER A 693 15.00 -36.00 60.35
N SER A 694 15.82 -36.70 59.53
CA SER A 694 17.14 -36.42 58.92
C SER A 694 17.47 -37.52 57.87
N SER A 695 18.55 -37.32 57.07
CA SER A 695 19.39 -38.41 56.46
C SER A 695 18.73 -39.40 55.45
N SER A 696 19.45 -40.12 54.58
CA SER A 696 20.77 -39.94 53.92
C SER A 696 20.94 -40.96 52.77
N SER A 697 21.56 -40.55 51.66
CA SER A 697 22.40 -41.32 50.69
C SER A 697 22.32 -42.85 50.46
N SER A 698 22.65 -43.24 49.22
CA SER A 698 23.36 -44.49 48.78
C SER A 698 22.48 -45.68 48.29
N VAL A 699 22.88 -46.61 47.39
CA VAL A 699 24.03 -46.72 46.43
C VAL A 699 23.76 -47.86 45.40
N THR A 700 24.66 -48.10 44.40
CA THR A 700 24.71 -49.22 43.40
C THR A 700 23.61 -49.29 42.31
N SER A 701 23.85 -49.77 41.06
CA SER A 701 25.11 -50.07 40.34
C SER A 701 24.94 -50.19 38.80
N ARG A 702 26.07 -50.08 38.09
CA ARG A 702 26.37 -50.37 36.65
C ARG A 702 25.98 -51.80 36.19
N PRO A 703 26.06 -52.19 34.87
CA PRO A 703 26.88 -51.66 33.75
C PRO A 703 26.04 -51.09 32.57
N LEU A 704 26.46 -50.87 31.30
CA LEU A 704 27.64 -51.24 30.47
C LEU A 704 28.05 -50.09 29.48
N SER A 705 28.80 -50.37 28.41
CA SER A 705 29.14 -49.47 27.26
C SER A 705 29.41 -50.34 26.00
N PRO A 706 29.49 -49.82 24.75
CA PRO A 706 30.53 -48.89 24.22
C PRO A 706 29.94 -47.55 23.68
N THR A 707 30.62 -46.39 23.59
CA THR A 707 31.99 -46.03 23.14
C THR A 707 32.14 -46.09 21.61
N LEU A 708 32.55 -45.07 20.85
CA LEU A 708 33.09 -43.70 21.12
C LEU A 708 32.10 -42.65 20.46
N ALA A 709 32.31 -41.36 20.20
CA ALA A 709 33.43 -40.41 20.24
C ALA A 709 32.94 -38.95 20.51
N LYS A 710 33.86 -37.97 20.62
CA LYS A 710 33.55 -36.58 21.02
C LYS A 710 34.70 -35.60 20.67
N MET A 711 34.38 -34.33 20.35
CA MET A 711 35.27 -33.18 20.60
C MET A 711 34.51 -32.11 21.39
N THR A 712 35.22 -31.29 22.18
CA THR A 712 34.63 -30.38 23.19
C THR A 712 35.30 -29.01 23.12
N THR A 713 34.52 -27.94 23.22
CA THR A 713 35.03 -26.56 23.30
C THR A 713 35.63 -26.29 24.68
N THR A 714 36.83 -25.72 24.73
CA THR A 714 37.52 -25.35 25.97
C THR A 714 37.46 -23.84 26.20
N GLN A 715 37.13 -23.41 27.42
CA GLN A 715 37.36 -22.03 27.85
C GLN A 715 38.82 -21.88 28.31
N THR A 716 39.49 -20.80 27.90
CA THR A 716 40.85 -20.47 28.35
C THR A 716 40.86 -19.10 29.00
N THR A 717 41.56 -18.97 30.13
CA THR A 717 41.81 -17.71 30.83
C THR A 717 43.29 -17.66 31.16
N THR A 718 44.02 -16.66 30.66
CA THR A 718 45.47 -16.51 30.94
C THR A 718 45.91 -15.06 30.92
N VAL A 719 46.89 -14.77 31.78
CA VAL A 719 47.61 -13.49 31.92
C VAL A 719 49.04 -13.69 31.41
N THR A 720 49.61 -12.72 30.69
CA THR A 720 51.06 -12.41 30.56
C THR A 720 51.18 -11.17 29.65
N GLU A 721 51.77 -10.06 30.09
CA GLU A 721 53.21 -9.71 30.17
C GLU A 721 53.79 -9.05 28.90
N ARG A 722 54.98 -8.45 29.06
CA ARG A 722 55.49 -7.34 28.26
C ARG A 722 56.87 -7.66 27.70
N SER A 723 57.01 -7.80 26.39
CA SER A 723 58.31 -7.62 25.75
C SER A 723 58.18 -7.20 24.28
N SER A 724 59.13 -6.39 23.83
CA SER A 724 59.22 -5.85 22.46
C SER A 724 60.39 -6.48 21.70
N ARG A 725 60.32 -6.53 20.37
CA ARG A 725 61.52 -6.42 19.53
C ARG A 725 61.22 -5.88 18.13
N ILE A 726 62.26 -5.32 17.53
CA ILE A 726 62.27 -4.59 16.25
C ILE A 726 62.98 -5.45 15.21
N SER A 727 62.54 -5.39 13.96
CA SER A 727 63.38 -5.75 12.80
C SER A 727 63.10 -4.82 11.62
N SER A 728 64.03 -3.91 11.35
CA SER A 728 64.03 -2.96 10.25
C SER A 728 64.67 -3.54 8.98
N VAL A 729 64.19 -3.16 7.80
CA VAL A 729 64.98 -3.14 6.55
C VAL A 729 64.63 -1.86 5.77
N THR A 730 65.66 -1.22 5.21
CA THR A 730 65.61 -0.01 4.37
C THR A 730 65.79 -0.42 2.87
N GLN A 731 65.81 0.41 1.82
CA GLN A 731 65.95 1.87 1.66
C GLN A 731 65.53 2.28 0.22
N ASP A 732 65.39 3.59 -0.03
CA ASP A 732 65.58 4.29 -1.32
C ASP A 732 64.68 3.97 -2.55
N SER A 733 64.44 4.88 -3.51
CA SER A 733 64.36 6.37 -3.54
C SER A 733 63.65 6.77 -4.88
N PRO A 734 63.72 8.01 -5.41
CA PRO A 734 62.76 9.07 -5.18
C PRO A 734 61.94 9.47 -6.44
N ASP A 735 60.86 10.26 -6.30
CA ASP A 735 60.90 11.70 -6.66
C ASP A 735 59.65 12.50 -6.21
N SER A 736 59.78 13.82 -6.29
CA SER A 736 58.97 14.91 -5.77
C SER A 736 57.64 15.15 -6.54
N HIS A 737 56.59 15.82 -6.01
CA HIS A 737 56.57 17.06 -5.21
C HIS A 737 55.34 17.25 -4.28
N LYS A 738 55.57 17.90 -3.13
CA LYS A 738 54.71 18.89 -2.43
C LYS A 738 53.21 18.56 -2.21
N HIS A 739 52.82 18.29 -0.96
CA HIS A 739 52.11 19.33 -0.17
C HIS A 739 52.23 19.15 1.35
N ILE A 740 52.22 20.29 2.03
CA ILE A 740 52.46 20.58 3.45
C ILE A 740 51.82 19.57 4.45
N SER A 741 52.65 18.94 5.28
CA SER A 741 52.22 18.21 6.48
C SER A 741 51.78 19.17 7.59
N SER A 742 50.67 18.88 8.27
CA SER A 742 50.37 19.43 9.61
C SER A 742 50.28 18.27 10.62
N VAL A 743 51.26 18.18 11.51
CA VAL A 743 51.33 17.12 12.52
C VAL A 743 50.61 17.59 13.78
N SER A 744 49.57 16.87 14.20
CA SER A 744 48.90 17.09 15.48
C SER A 744 49.42 16.11 16.52
N PHE A 745 50.25 16.60 17.44
CA PHE A 745 50.77 15.84 18.57
C PHE A 745 49.70 15.81 19.68
N THR A 746 49.30 14.63 20.15
CA THR A 746 48.35 14.50 21.28
C THR A 746 49.08 13.96 22.49
N LEU A 747 49.17 14.76 23.54
CA LEU A 747 49.78 14.37 24.82
C LEU A 747 48.82 13.43 25.56
N ALA A 748 49.27 12.23 25.92
CA ALA A 748 48.45 11.29 26.68
C ALA A 748 48.27 11.77 28.13
N SER A 749 47.03 12.10 28.51
CA SER A 749 46.65 12.38 29.89
C SER A 749 46.24 11.08 30.60
N PRO A 750 46.61 10.84 31.86
CA PRO A 750 46.26 9.62 32.59
C PRO A 750 44.78 9.65 33.03
N VAL A 751 43.90 9.23 32.12
CA VAL A 751 42.53 8.79 32.41
C VAL A 751 42.49 7.28 32.30
N GLU A 752 41.85 6.59 33.24
CA GLU A 752 41.72 5.13 33.20
C GLU A 752 41.02 4.69 31.91
N SER A 753 41.71 3.89 31.10
CA SER A 753 41.19 3.39 29.84
C SER A 753 40.11 2.34 30.11
N VAL A 754 38.84 2.78 30.09
CA VAL A 754 37.68 1.87 30.03
C VAL A 754 37.90 0.90 28.87
N ALA A 755 37.79 -0.41 29.15
CA ALA A 755 38.12 -1.44 28.17
C ALA A 755 37.24 -1.30 26.91
N GLU A 756 37.84 -0.84 25.81
CA GLU A 756 37.11 -0.62 24.57
C GLU A 756 36.65 -1.95 23.98
N GLN A 757 35.35 -2.06 23.75
CA GLN A 757 34.74 -3.28 23.24
C GLN A 757 34.40 -3.10 21.76
N GLU A 758 35.11 -3.83 20.91
CA GLU A 758 34.89 -3.83 19.45
C GLU A 758 33.40 -4.07 19.09
N PRO A 759 32.85 -3.33 18.10
CA PRO A 759 31.49 -3.49 17.60
C PRO A 759 31.37 -4.75 16.71
N VAL A 760 30.13 -5.09 16.30
CA VAL A 760 29.91 -6.16 15.31
C VAL A 760 30.45 -5.70 13.95
N GLY A 761 31.58 -6.26 13.52
CA GLY A 761 32.29 -5.85 12.30
C GLY A 761 31.81 -6.53 11.02
N ALA A 762 31.50 -7.83 11.11
CA ALA A 762 31.14 -8.68 9.97
C ALA A 762 30.03 -9.68 10.32
N ILE A 763 29.58 -10.43 9.30
CA ILE A 763 28.70 -11.59 9.45
C ILE A 763 29.49 -12.85 9.08
N PHE A 764 29.31 -13.91 9.86
CA PHE A 764 29.83 -15.25 9.53
C PHE A 764 28.67 -16.13 9.09
N ASP A 765 28.65 -16.51 7.82
CA ASP A 765 27.66 -17.45 7.27
C ASP A 765 28.06 -18.87 7.70
N THR A 766 27.21 -19.54 8.47
CA THR A 766 27.46 -20.91 8.94
C THR A 766 27.22 -21.98 7.88
N ASP A 767 26.57 -21.62 6.78
CA ASP A 767 26.06 -22.57 5.78
C ASP A 767 27.05 -22.66 4.61
N SER A 768 27.68 -21.54 4.22
CA SER A 768 28.85 -21.51 3.32
C SER A 768 30.21 -21.47 4.02
N VAL A 769 30.22 -21.25 5.35
CA VAL A 769 31.43 -21.20 6.20
C VAL A 769 32.37 -20.05 5.82
N GLU A 770 31.83 -18.86 5.54
CA GLU A 770 32.58 -17.68 5.09
C GLU A 770 32.33 -16.42 5.93
N LYS A 771 33.28 -15.48 5.90
CA LYS A 771 33.17 -14.14 6.49
C LYS A 771 32.77 -13.13 5.42
N ILE A 772 31.63 -12.47 5.61
CA ILE A 772 31.04 -11.48 4.68
C ILE A 772 30.75 -10.14 5.36
N SER A 773 30.67 -9.07 4.56
CA SER A 773 30.23 -7.76 5.04
C SER A 773 28.74 -7.78 5.42
N ILE A 774 28.31 -6.82 6.25
CA ILE A 774 26.89 -6.66 6.61
C ILE A 774 26.03 -6.35 5.37
N THR A 775 26.57 -5.60 4.41
CA THR A 775 25.91 -5.28 3.14
C THR A 775 25.76 -6.52 2.26
N GLU A 776 26.78 -7.39 2.21
CA GLU A 776 26.70 -8.64 1.45
C GLU A 776 25.75 -9.66 2.10
N ALA A 777 25.73 -9.74 3.43
CA ALA A 777 24.75 -10.55 4.16
C ALA A 777 23.30 -10.04 3.98
N LEU A 778 23.10 -8.74 3.69
CA LEU A 778 21.81 -8.19 3.27
C LEU A 778 21.49 -8.58 1.82
N ASN A 779 22.44 -8.46 0.88
CA ASN A 779 22.26 -8.87 -0.52
C ASN A 779 21.84 -10.34 -0.64
N ARG A 780 22.41 -11.22 0.20
CA ARG A 780 22.11 -12.66 0.26
C ARG A 780 20.85 -13.03 1.07
N GLY A 781 20.13 -12.06 1.64
CA GLY A 781 18.92 -12.31 2.43
C GLY A 781 19.14 -13.00 3.79
N LEU A 782 20.38 -13.02 4.29
CA LEU A 782 20.72 -13.55 5.62
C LEU A 782 20.29 -12.57 6.73
N LEU A 783 20.35 -11.27 6.43
CA LEU A 783 19.86 -10.15 7.25
C LEU A 783 18.59 -9.53 6.66
N ASP A 784 17.74 -8.99 7.52
CA ASP A 784 16.74 -7.99 7.11
C ASP A 784 17.37 -6.58 7.04
N SER A 785 16.76 -5.68 6.26
CA SER A 785 17.27 -4.34 6.00
C SER A 785 17.36 -3.44 7.24
N ILE A 786 16.50 -3.67 8.24
CA ILE A 786 16.56 -2.94 9.52
C ILE A 786 17.76 -3.44 10.32
N THR A 787 17.93 -4.76 10.46
CA THR A 787 19.08 -5.35 11.17
C THR A 787 20.41 -4.92 10.54
N ALA A 788 20.54 -4.99 9.21
CA ALA A 788 21.73 -4.53 8.50
C ALA A 788 22.01 -3.03 8.74
N HIS A 789 20.98 -2.18 8.63
CA HIS A 789 21.11 -0.74 8.90
C HIS A 789 21.49 -0.45 10.36
N ARG A 790 20.90 -1.14 11.35
CA ARG A 790 21.19 -0.93 12.78
C ARG A 790 22.60 -1.39 13.17
N LEU A 791 23.11 -2.48 12.58
CA LEU A 791 24.51 -2.91 12.79
C LEU A 791 25.50 -1.88 12.21
N LEU A 792 25.20 -1.31 11.03
CA LEU A 792 26.04 -0.26 10.44
C LEU A 792 25.90 1.10 11.17
N GLU A 793 24.74 1.45 11.72
CA GLU A 793 24.59 2.60 12.64
C GLU A 793 25.53 2.43 13.84
N ALA A 794 25.57 1.23 14.43
CA ALA A 794 26.42 0.96 15.59
C ALA A 794 27.90 1.16 15.25
N GLN A 795 28.40 0.62 14.13
CA GLN A 795 29.77 0.89 13.67
C GLN A 795 30.04 2.40 13.47
N ALA A 796 29.15 3.10 12.76
CA ALA A 796 29.32 4.51 12.42
C ALA A 796 29.35 5.43 13.65
N CYS A 797 28.63 5.10 14.73
CA CYS A 797 28.64 5.89 15.97
C CYS A 797 29.74 5.50 16.98
N THR A 798 30.53 4.45 16.71
CA THR A 798 31.62 3.96 17.57
C THR A 798 33.00 3.97 16.88
N GLY A 799 33.19 4.82 15.86
CA GLY A 799 34.49 5.08 15.24
C GLY A 799 34.56 5.01 13.72
N GLY A 800 33.59 4.38 13.06
CA GLY A 800 33.55 4.24 11.61
C GLY A 800 33.20 2.83 11.16
N ILE A 801 33.03 2.67 9.85
CA ILE A 801 32.64 1.38 9.24
C ILE A 801 33.82 0.40 9.34
N VAL A 802 33.56 -0.83 9.77
CA VAL A 802 34.59 -1.86 9.94
C VAL A 802 34.82 -2.54 8.59
N ASN A 803 36.07 -2.54 8.12
CA ASN A 803 36.47 -3.36 6.98
C ASN A 803 36.58 -4.83 7.44
N PRO A 804 35.78 -5.78 6.88
CA PRO A 804 35.78 -7.16 7.34
C PRO A 804 37.10 -7.90 7.03
N THR A 805 37.89 -7.42 6.06
CA THR A 805 39.11 -8.10 5.59
C THR A 805 40.30 -7.89 6.53
N ASN A 806 40.40 -6.72 7.17
CA ASN A 806 41.57 -6.31 7.96
C ASN A 806 41.23 -5.58 9.28
N GLY A 807 39.96 -5.46 9.65
CA GLY A 807 39.50 -4.78 10.87
C GLY A 807 39.55 -3.25 10.86
N SER A 808 40.11 -2.62 9.82
CA SER A 808 40.35 -1.17 9.83
C SER A 808 39.05 -0.37 9.87
N ARG A 809 39.05 0.75 10.61
CA ARG A 809 37.95 1.72 10.60
C ARG A 809 38.05 2.62 9.38
N LEU A 810 36.95 2.73 8.65
CA LEU A 810 36.81 3.54 7.45
C LEU A 810 35.79 4.66 7.65
N SER A 811 36.00 5.79 6.97
CA SER A 811 34.95 6.79 6.83
C SER A 811 33.81 6.23 5.97
N ILE A 812 32.60 6.76 6.12
CA ILE A 812 31.45 6.36 5.29
C ILE A 812 31.74 6.56 3.78
N GLN A 813 32.46 7.61 3.42
CA GLN A 813 32.85 7.88 2.03
C GLN A 813 33.82 6.83 1.47
N GLU A 814 34.83 6.44 2.27
CA GLU A 814 35.80 5.41 1.87
C GLU A 814 35.17 4.00 1.84
N ALA A 815 34.25 3.71 2.76
CA ALA A 815 33.49 2.47 2.77
C ALA A 815 32.54 2.34 1.56
N SER A 816 31.92 3.44 1.09
CA SER A 816 31.22 3.47 -0.21
C SER A 816 32.19 3.23 -1.37
N ARG A 817 33.32 3.94 -1.41
CA ARG A 817 34.33 3.84 -2.49
C ARG A 817 34.90 2.41 -2.63
N LEU A 818 34.99 1.67 -1.52
CA LEU A 818 35.45 0.27 -1.47
C LEU A 818 34.31 -0.76 -1.59
N GLY A 819 33.05 -0.34 -1.83
CA GLY A 819 31.91 -1.24 -1.99
C GLY A 819 31.50 -1.99 -0.71
N ILE A 820 31.97 -1.57 0.46
CA ILE A 820 31.66 -2.19 1.76
C ILE A 820 30.25 -1.79 2.22
N ILE A 821 29.78 -0.60 1.82
CA ILE A 821 28.40 -0.13 1.96
C ILE A 821 27.87 0.47 0.65
N ASN A 822 26.56 0.43 0.47
CA ASN A 822 25.88 1.06 -0.67
C ASN A 822 25.63 2.56 -0.40
N ASP A 823 25.60 3.40 -1.44
CA ASP A 823 25.45 4.86 -1.29
C ASP A 823 24.14 5.30 -0.60
N ASP A 824 23.04 4.57 -0.81
CA ASP A 824 21.80 4.74 -0.06
C ASP A 824 22.02 4.62 1.46
N MET A 825 22.77 3.59 1.88
CA MET A 825 23.13 3.37 3.28
C MET A 825 24.11 4.45 3.76
N ALA A 826 25.05 4.88 2.92
CA ALA A 826 25.98 5.97 3.23
C ALA A 826 25.26 7.30 3.52
N THR A 827 24.10 7.57 2.90
CA THR A 827 23.27 8.73 3.29
C THR A 827 22.63 8.55 4.67
N LYS A 828 22.08 7.37 4.95
CA LYS A 828 21.33 7.05 6.18
C LYS A 828 22.19 6.98 7.43
N LEU A 829 23.49 6.71 7.29
CA LEU A 829 24.45 6.60 8.40
C LEU A 829 25.04 7.94 8.87
N LYS A 830 24.78 9.06 8.18
CA LYS A 830 25.30 10.40 8.55
C LYS A 830 24.96 10.85 9.98
N PRO A 831 23.75 10.62 10.54
CA PRO A 831 23.46 10.97 11.94
C PRO A 831 24.26 10.15 12.95
N ALA A 832 24.48 8.86 12.67
CA ALA A 832 25.31 7.99 13.49
C ALA A 832 26.80 8.43 13.45
N GLN A 833 27.30 8.83 12.28
CA GLN A 833 28.63 9.42 12.15
C GLN A 833 28.78 10.71 12.99
N LYS A 834 27.77 11.59 12.99
CA LYS A 834 27.79 12.80 13.85
C LYS A 834 27.81 12.48 15.35
N ALA A 835 27.23 11.36 15.78
CA ALA A 835 27.33 10.90 17.18
C ALA A 835 28.74 10.50 17.62
N TYR A 836 29.66 10.27 16.67
CA TYR A 836 31.10 10.08 16.93
C TYR A 836 31.92 11.36 16.68
N PHE A 837 31.75 12.01 15.52
CA PHE A 837 32.56 13.19 15.15
C PHE A 837 32.18 14.48 15.91
N GLY A 838 30.98 14.51 16.48
CA GLY A 838 30.36 15.64 17.17
C GLY A 838 29.27 16.33 16.35
N PHE A 839 28.23 16.80 17.04
CA PHE A 839 27.27 17.74 16.47
C PHE A 839 27.85 19.14 16.65
N GLU A 840 28.50 19.66 15.59
CA GLU A 840 29.15 20.97 15.59
C GLU A 840 28.12 22.10 15.44
N ASP A 841 28.10 23.03 16.39
CA ASP A 841 27.32 24.27 16.28
C ASP A 841 28.02 25.29 15.38
N VAL A 842 27.29 25.77 14.38
CA VAL A 842 27.73 26.77 13.40
C VAL A 842 28.13 28.11 14.06
N LYS A 843 27.54 28.47 15.21
CA LYS A 843 27.81 29.74 15.89
C LYS A 843 29.03 29.67 16.82
N THR A 844 29.11 28.63 17.66
CA THR A 844 30.16 28.50 18.69
C THR A 844 31.34 27.62 18.28
N ARG A 845 31.24 26.86 17.17
CA ARG A 845 32.16 25.78 16.76
C ARG A 845 32.33 24.67 17.80
N LYS A 846 31.51 24.65 18.86
CA LYS A 846 31.52 23.61 19.87
C LYS A 846 30.95 22.31 19.29
N LYS A 847 31.58 21.18 19.63
CA LYS A 847 31.08 19.84 19.32
C LYS A 847 30.27 19.30 20.49
N MET A 848 29.00 18.99 20.25
CA MET A 848 28.13 18.34 21.22
C MET A 848 28.17 16.81 21.08
N SER A 849 28.16 16.10 22.21
CA SER A 849 27.99 14.63 22.26
C SER A 849 26.57 14.21 21.88
N ALA A 850 26.34 12.93 21.62
CA ALA A 850 25.01 12.42 21.27
C ALA A 850 23.94 12.73 22.33
N ALA A 851 24.30 12.67 23.62
CA ALA A 851 23.39 12.98 24.73
C ALA A 851 23.04 14.48 24.78
N GLN A 852 24.02 15.36 24.56
CA GLN A 852 23.79 16.81 24.46
C GLN A 852 22.93 17.13 23.23
N ALA A 853 23.21 16.51 22.08
CA ALA A 853 22.42 16.70 20.86
C ALA A 853 20.96 16.22 20.99
N MET A 854 20.67 15.21 21.82
CA MET A 854 19.28 14.86 22.18
C MET A 854 18.62 15.95 23.02
N LYS A 855 19.33 16.48 24.02
CA LYS A 855 18.82 17.49 24.96
C LYS A 855 18.48 18.82 24.26
N GLU A 856 19.31 19.23 23.31
CA GLU A 856 19.08 20.43 22.48
C GLU A 856 18.15 20.15 21.27
N MET A 857 17.65 18.92 21.11
CA MET A 857 16.77 18.46 20.01
C MET A 857 17.40 18.44 18.60
N TRP A 858 18.73 18.37 18.50
CA TRP A 858 19.49 18.20 17.25
C TRP A 858 19.52 16.74 16.76
N LEU A 859 19.13 15.79 17.62
CA LEU A 859 19.11 14.35 17.36
C LEU A 859 17.80 13.75 17.91
N PRO A 860 16.93 13.14 17.07
CA PRO A 860 15.68 12.53 17.54
C PRO A 860 15.88 11.49 18.64
N TYR A 861 14.97 11.49 19.62
CA TYR A 861 15.12 10.75 20.88
C TYR A 861 15.38 9.25 20.67
N GLU A 862 14.66 8.61 19.75
CA GLU A 862 14.77 7.18 19.45
C GLU A 862 16.11 6.85 18.79
N ALA A 863 16.66 7.75 17.97
CA ALA A 863 17.97 7.59 17.34
C ALA A 863 19.09 7.80 18.35
N GLY A 864 18.99 8.86 19.15
CA GLY A 864 19.92 9.14 20.24
C GLY A 864 19.96 8.02 21.29
N GLN A 865 18.81 7.50 21.73
CA GLN A 865 18.79 6.38 22.69
C GLN A 865 19.50 5.14 22.13
N ARG A 866 19.36 4.84 20.82
CA ARG A 866 20.13 3.75 20.17
C ARG A 866 21.63 4.05 20.15
N PHE A 867 22.04 5.26 19.78
CA PHE A 867 23.48 5.60 19.71
C PHE A 867 24.13 5.60 21.10
N LEU A 868 23.41 6.01 22.15
CA LEU A 868 23.86 5.89 23.54
C LEU A 868 23.92 4.43 24.00
N GLU A 869 22.95 3.57 23.63
CA GLU A 869 23.03 2.12 23.85
C GLU A 869 24.32 1.57 23.19
N TYR A 870 24.51 1.82 21.89
CA TYR A 870 25.67 1.35 21.11
C TYR A 870 27.03 1.84 21.66
N GLN A 871 27.14 3.10 22.08
CA GLN A 871 28.37 3.63 22.69
C GLN A 871 28.60 3.05 24.08
N SER A 872 27.58 2.98 24.94
CA SER A 872 27.73 2.41 26.30
C SER A 872 28.23 0.96 26.27
N VAL A 873 27.68 0.11 25.40
CA VAL A 873 28.09 -1.31 25.27
C VAL A 873 29.39 -1.53 24.49
N THR A 874 30.04 -0.48 23.99
CA THR A 874 31.36 -0.52 23.34
C THR A 874 32.47 0.13 24.16
N GLY A 875 32.24 0.44 25.44
CA GLY A 875 33.24 0.98 26.36
C GLY A 875 32.97 2.40 26.87
N GLY A 876 31.70 2.86 26.83
CA GLY A 876 31.30 4.17 27.36
C GLY A 876 31.00 5.22 26.28
N LEU A 877 30.39 6.32 26.73
CA LEU A 877 29.85 7.37 25.86
C LEU A 877 30.97 8.21 25.24
N TYR A 878 30.83 8.61 23.98
CA TYR A 878 31.89 9.33 23.29
C TYR A 878 31.82 10.85 23.52
N ASP A 879 32.97 11.44 23.81
CA ASP A 879 33.22 12.87 23.94
C ASP A 879 33.89 13.39 22.66
N PRO A 880 33.14 14.05 21.76
CA PRO A 880 33.68 14.52 20.49
C PRO A 880 34.46 15.84 20.61
N GLU A 881 34.38 16.52 21.75
CA GLU A 881 35.13 17.74 22.05
C GLU A 881 36.54 17.38 22.54
N MET A 882 36.65 16.36 23.40
CA MET A 882 37.92 15.88 23.95
C MET A 882 38.51 14.65 23.23
N GLY A 883 37.77 14.03 22.30
CA GLY A 883 38.23 12.90 21.50
C GLY A 883 38.41 11.59 22.28
N CYS A 884 37.63 11.36 23.33
CA CYS A 884 37.80 10.24 24.24
C CYS A 884 36.46 9.62 24.68
N ARG A 885 36.49 8.47 25.37
CA ARG A 885 35.30 7.92 26.02
C ARG A 885 35.16 8.41 27.46
N ARG A 886 33.91 8.50 27.93
CA ARG A 886 33.53 8.86 29.29
C ARG A 886 32.85 7.68 29.98
N SER A 887 33.15 7.53 31.28
CA SER A 887 32.42 6.65 32.17
C SER A 887 30.95 7.10 32.31
N MET A 888 30.08 6.22 32.81
CA MET A 888 28.68 6.58 33.06
C MET A 888 28.60 7.66 34.17
N GLU A 889 29.52 7.56 35.11
CA GLU A 889 29.72 8.39 36.29
C GLU A 889 30.18 9.80 35.91
N ASP A 890 31.04 9.93 34.89
CA ASP A 890 31.45 11.24 34.35
C ASP A 890 30.34 11.87 33.49
N ALA A 891 29.60 11.08 32.72
CA ALA A 891 28.43 11.58 31.97
C ALA A 891 27.34 12.15 32.92
N LEU A 892 27.19 11.56 34.11
CA LEU A 892 26.35 12.10 35.19
C LEU A 892 26.92 13.41 35.77
N LYS A 893 28.22 13.44 36.14
CA LYS A 893 28.89 14.66 36.65
C LYS A 893 28.81 15.83 35.67
N MET A 894 28.89 15.55 34.37
CA MET A 894 28.82 16.54 33.28
C MET A 894 27.38 16.93 32.90
N GLY A 895 26.36 16.35 33.53
CA GLY A 895 24.95 16.68 33.28
C GLY A 895 24.45 16.28 31.88
N TRP A 896 25.09 15.29 31.25
CA TRP A 896 24.70 14.77 29.93
C TRP A 896 23.47 13.86 30.02
N LEU A 897 23.28 13.19 31.16
CA LEU A 897 22.18 12.26 31.43
C LEU A 897 21.67 12.42 32.87
N ASP A 898 20.43 11.99 33.14
CA ASP A 898 19.93 11.83 34.52
C ASP A 898 20.24 10.42 35.05
N GLY A 899 20.13 10.24 36.37
CA GLY A 899 20.41 8.96 37.03
C GLY A 899 19.58 7.79 36.48
N ARG A 900 18.36 8.06 36.01
CA ARG A 900 17.48 7.03 35.41
C ARG A 900 17.92 6.65 34.01
N ALA A 901 18.34 7.60 33.17
CA ALA A 901 18.89 7.31 31.85
C ALA A 901 20.21 6.53 31.95
N ALA A 902 21.07 6.87 32.91
CA ALA A 902 22.28 6.09 33.21
C ALA A 902 21.94 4.65 33.63
N GLN A 903 21.04 4.47 34.60
CA GLN A 903 20.60 3.14 35.04
C GLN A 903 19.94 2.32 33.92
N LYS A 904 19.14 2.96 33.06
CA LYS A 904 18.50 2.34 31.88
C LYS A 904 19.50 1.90 30.81
N LEU A 905 20.64 2.59 30.67
CA LEU A 905 21.72 2.21 29.76
C LEU A 905 22.61 1.10 30.37
N GLN A 906 22.75 1.05 31.69
CA GLN A 906 23.50 -0.02 32.38
C GLN A 906 22.73 -1.36 32.47
N ASP A 907 21.40 -1.35 32.63
CA ASP A 907 20.62 -2.60 32.71
C ASP A 907 20.38 -3.25 31.33
N PRO A 908 20.94 -4.44 31.05
CA PRO A 908 20.74 -5.12 29.76
C PRO A 908 19.29 -5.58 29.52
N LYS A 909 18.42 -5.60 30.54
CA LYS A 909 16.97 -5.86 30.36
C LYS A 909 16.22 -4.63 29.83
N CYS A 910 16.79 -3.44 30.00
CA CYS A 910 16.24 -2.17 29.49
C CYS A 910 16.67 -1.84 28.05
N HIS A 911 17.62 -2.59 27.49
CA HIS A 911 18.11 -2.43 26.10
C HIS A 911 17.04 -2.83 25.08
N ALA A 912 16.94 -2.07 23.99
CA ALA A 912 15.86 -2.24 23.02
C ALA A 912 16.16 -3.37 22.02
N LYS A 913 15.26 -4.38 21.94
CA LYS A 913 15.41 -5.58 21.09
C LYS A 913 15.13 -5.31 19.60
N ASN A 914 15.89 -4.38 19.04
CA ASN A 914 15.70 -3.82 17.69
C ASN A 914 16.17 -4.76 16.56
N LEU A 915 17.12 -5.65 16.84
CA LEU A 915 17.79 -6.50 15.85
C LEU A 915 17.08 -7.85 15.70
N THR A 916 17.10 -8.41 14.49
CA THR A 916 16.72 -9.82 14.24
C THR A 916 17.98 -10.68 14.26
N CYS A 917 18.09 -11.62 15.19
CA CYS A 917 19.24 -12.52 15.31
C CYS A 917 19.41 -13.36 14.02
N PRO A 918 20.51 -13.25 13.27
CA PRO A 918 20.60 -13.88 11.96
C PRO A 918 20.59 -15.43 12.00
N LYS A 919 21.08 -16.03 13.10
CA LYS A 919 21.11 -17.49 13.33
C LYS A 919 19.83 -18.08 13.94
N SER A 920 19.03 -17.31 14.68
CA SER A 920 17.81 -17.82 15.36
C SER A 920 16.50 -17.20 14.88
N LYS A 921 16.59 -16.11 14.11
CA LYS A 921 15.48 -15.26 13.60
C LYS A 921 14.60 -14.63 14.70
N LEU A 922 15.04 -14.63 15.97
CA LEU A 922 14.37 -13.98 17.11
C LEU A 922 14.84 -12.52 17.29
N LYS A 923 14.03 -11.69 17.96
CA LYS A 923 14.42 -10.30 18.30
C LYS A 923 15.39 -10.25 19.50
N ILE A 924 16.49 -9.53 19.32
CA ILE A 924 17.59 -9.37 20.29
C ILE A 924 18.04 -7.90 20.40
N SER A 925 18.68 -7.53 21.51
CA SER A 925 19.34 -6.22 21.69
C SER A 925 20.73 -6.21 21.04
N TYR A 926 21.36 -5.03 20.96
CA TYR A 926 22.74 -4.96 20.44
C TYR A 926 23.77 -5.55 21.42
N LYS A 927 23.52 -5.47 22.73
CA LYS A 927 24.32 -6.18 23.75
C LYS A 927 24.24 -7.70 23.55
N GLU A 928 23.04 -8.25 23.39
CA GLU A 928 22.84 -9.68 23.10
C GLU A 928 23.50 -10.12 21.78
N ALA A 929 23.57 -9.24 20.77
CA ALA A 929 24.29 -9.52 19.53
C ALA A 929 25.81 -9.58 19.76
N LEU A 930 26.39 -8.60 20.44
CA LEU A 930 27.83 -8.54 20.76
C LEU A 930 28.29 -9.73 21.61
N ASP A 931 27.48 -10.14 22.58
CA ASP A 931 27.78 -11.26 23.48
C ASP A 931 27.70 -12.64 22.80
N ASN A 932 27.15 -12.70 21.58
CA ASN A 932 27.04 -13.91 20.74
C ASN A 932 27.91 -13.83 19.47
N CYS A 933 28.84 -12.88 19.39
CA CYS A 933 29.81 -12.81 18.29
C CYS A 933 30.96 -13.80 18.45
N LEU A 934 31.43 -14.34 17.33
CA LEU A 934 32.78 -14.89 17.20
C LEU A 934 33.79 -13.74 17.13
N LEU A 935 35.04 -13.99 17.52
CA LEU A 935 36.16 -13.07 17.32
C LEU A 935 37.16 -13.72 16.36
N GLU A 936 37.61 -12.98 15.35
CA GLU A 936 38.67 -13.43 14.43
C GLU A 936 40.05 -13.00 14.97
N GLU A 937 40.84 -13.96 15.43
CA GLU A 937 42.14 -13.70 16.11
C GLU A 937 43.16 -12.95 15.23
N SER A 938 43.06 -13.07 13.90
CA SER A 938 43.99 -12.43 12.96
C SER A 938 43.68 -10.97 12.61
N THR A 939 42.48 -10.46 12.94
CA THR A 939 42.05 -9.09 12.59
C THR A 939 41.38 -8.33 13.74
N GLY A 940 40.99 -9.02 14.82
CA GLY A 940 40.14 -8.46 15.88
C GLY A 940 38.67 -8.28 15.48
N VAL A 941 38.26 -8.62 14.25
CA VAL A 941 36.88 -8.44 13.79
C VAL A 941 35.93 -9.37 14.54
N LYS A 942 34.88 -8.79 15.13
CA LYS A 942 33.75 -9.57 15.63
C LYS A 942 32.76 -9.90 14.54
N MET A 943 32.36 -11.17 14.49
CA MET A 943 31.49 -11.73 13.47
C MET A 943 30.21 -12.27 14.12
N LEU A 944 29.05 -11.75 13.73
CA LEU A 944 27.77 -12.31 14.17
C LEU A 944 27.39 -13.49 13.27
N GLN A 945 27.05 -14.63 13.86
CA GLN A 945 26.69 -15.82 13.10
C GLN A 945 25.33 -15.66 12.41
N ALA A 946 25.25 -16.05 11.13
CA ALA A 946 24.05 -16.14 10.33
C ALA A 946 23.89 -17.54 9.73
N SER A 947 22.64 -17.92 9.49
CA SER A 947 22.28 -19.13 8.73
C SER A 947 21.02 -18.83 7.92
N PHE A 948 20.85 -19.51 6.80
CA PHE A 948 19.66 -19.43 5.97
C PHE A 948 18.44 -20.04 6.69
N MET A 949 18.63 -21.14 7.41
CA MET A 949 17.60 -21.77 8.25
C MET A 949 17.75 -21.33 9.72
N SER A 950 16.66 -21.15 10.47
CA SER A 950 16.82 -20.91 11.91
C SER A 950 17.32 -22.17 12.61
N SER A 951 18.36 -22.00 13.43
CA SER A 951 18.83 -22.98 14.41
C SER A 951 17.78 -23.45 15.43
N ARG A 952 16.56 -22.88 15.41
CA ARG A 952 15.39 -23.31 16.20
C ARG A 952 14.26 -23.91 15.35
N GLY A 953 14.54 -24.33 14.11
CA GLY A 953 13.56 -25.02 13.24
C GLY A 953 12.53 -24.11 12.55
N ILE A 954 12.71 -22.78 12.63
CA ILE A 954 11.85 -21.79 11.96
C ILE A 954 12.44 -21.49 10.57
N SER A 955 11.68 -21.74 9.50
CA SER A 955 12.08 -21.36 8.14
C SER A 955 12.22 -19.83 8.00
N SER A 956 13.26 -19.37 7.30
CA SER A 956 13.38 -17.95 6.94
C SER A 956 12.19 -17.55 6.05
N PRO A 957 11.47 -16.44 6.34
CA PRO A 957 10.34 -15.99 5.52
C PRO A 957 10.77 -15.38 4.17
N TYR A 958 12.07 -15.27 3.92
CA TYR A 958 12.64 -14.52 2.80
C TYR A 958 12.93 -15.34 1.53
N ASN A 959 12.56 -16.62 1.47
CA ASN A 959 12.60 -17.38 0.22
C ASN A 959 11.39 -18.33 0.08
N ALA A 960 10.31 -17.81 -0.51
CA ALA A 960 9.08 -18.54 -0.80
C ALA A 960 8.65 -18.36 -2.27
N SER A 961 9.62 -18.37 -3.19
CA SER A 961 9.41 -18.07 -4.62
C SER A 961 9.54 -19.32 -5.52
N SER A 962 9.06 -20.50 -5.08
CA SER A 962 8.96 -21.72 -5.92
C SER A 962 8.05 -22.82 -5.32
N ALA A 963 6.80 -22.52 -4.94
CA ALA A 963 5.74 -23.52 -4.76
C ALA A 963 4.33 -22.89 -4.74
N PRO A 964 3.32 -23.42 -5.46
CA PRO A 964 1.94 -22.96 -5.35
C PRO A 964 1.21 -23.63 -4.18
N GLY A 965 0.68 -22.81 -3.26
CA GLY A 965 -0.37 -23.22 -2.32
C GLY A 965 0.09 -23.89 -1.02
N SER A 966 0.22 -23.10 0.04
CA SER A 966 -0.05 -23.54 1.42
C SER A 966 -0.36 -22.34 2.31
N THR A 967 -1.47 -22.40 3.02
CA THR A 967 -1.84 -21.42 4.05
C THR A 967 -1.21 -21.77 5.39
N THR A 968 -0.82 -20.77 6.17
CA THR A 968 -1.11 -20.73 7.62
C THR A 968 -0.73 -19.38 8.21
N GLY A 969 -1.57 -18.87 9.12
CA GLY A 969 -1.16 -17.88 10.11
C GLY A 969 -1.34 -18.49 11.51
N SER A 970 -0.53 -18.07 12.48
CA SER A 970 -0.78 -18.37 13.90
C SER A 970 -0.14 -17.33 14.80
N ARG A 971 -0.84 -16.99 15.88
CA ARG A 971 -0.43 -16.04 16.91
C ARG A 971 0.28 -16.81 18.02
N SER A 972 1.29 -16.23 18.65
CA SER A 972 1.87 -16.73 19.90
C SER A 972 1.64 -15.73 21.01
N GLY A 973 0.87 -16.11 22.03
CA GLY A 973 0.53 -15.21 23.15
C GLY A 973 -0.77 -15.59 23.89
N SER A 974 -0.80 -16.74 24.55
CA SER A 974 -1.82 -17.10 25.56
C SER A 974 -1.30 -18.19 26.51
N ARG A 975 -1.91 -18.29 27.69
CA ARG A 975 -1.38 -19.03 28.87
C ARG A 975 -1.82 -20.50 28.92
N GLN A 976 -1.14 -21.26 29.79
CA GLN A 976 -1.45 -22.61 30.28
C GLN A 976 -2.95 -22.88 30.50
N GLY A 977 -3.39 -24.10 30.17
CA GLY A 977 -4.76 -24.58 30.47
C GLY A 977 -5.03 -26.01 29.98
N SER A 978 -4.39 -27.02 30.57
CA SER A 978 -4.47 -28.41 30.07
C SER A 978 -5.53 -29.27 30.76
N ARG A 979 -6.50 -29.83 30.02
CA ARG A 979 -7.24 -31.06 30.40
C ARG A 979 -7.48 -31.99 29.18
N ARG A 980 -7.39 -33.29 29.47
CA ARG A 980 -7.28 -34.49 28.60
C ARG A 980 -8.37 -34.73 27.54
N GLY A 981 -8.03 -35.58 26.55
CA GLY A 981 -8.96 -36.34 25.68
C GLY A 981 -8.74 -36.03 24.19
N SER A 982 -7.85 -36.66 23.41
CA SER A 982 -7.59 -38.10 23.18
C SER A 982 -8.74 -38.85 22.50
N LEU A 983 -8.67 -38.93 21.16
CA LEU A 983 -8.68 -40.19 20.38
C LEU A 983 -8.32 -39.89 18.91
N ASP A 984 -7.55 -40.78 18.27
CA ASP A 984 -7.26 -40.74 16.83
C ASP A 984 -8.44 -41.29 16.00
N LEU A 985 -8.46 -40.99 14.68
CA LEU A 985 -8.54 -42.01 13.62
C LEU A 985 -8.45 -41.43 12.18
N GLY A 986 -7.42 -41.85 11.44
CA GLY A 986 -7.49 -42.21 10.02
C GLY A 986 -7.82 -41.16 8.94
N SER A 987 -6.79 -40.55 8.35
CA SER A 987 -6.76 -40.23 6.90
C SER A 987 -6.45 -41.51 6.10
N PRO A 988 -6.84 -41.67 4.81
CA PRO A 988 -6.10 -41.00 3.72
C PRO A 988 -6.94 -40.57 2.49
N SER A 989 -6.23 -39.99 1.53
CA SER A 989 -6.66 -39.39 0.25
C SER A 989 -7.17 -40.37 -0.83
N SER A 990 -7.90 -39.88 -1.83
CA SER A 990 -7.39 -39.81 -3.24
C SER A 990 -8.35 -39.21 -4.30
N SER A 991 -7.74 -38.49 -5.25
CA SER A 991 -8.08 -38.28 -6.69
C SER A 991 -9.51 -38.11 -7.25
N LEU A 992 -9.68 -36.99 -7.98
CA LEU A 992 -10.36 -36.78 -9.28
C LEU A 992 -11.66 -37.56 -9.62
N THR A 993 -12.72 -36.82 -9.99
CA THR A 993 -13.15 -36.71 -11.41
C THR A 993 -14.13 -35.56 -11.68
N THR A 994 -14.09 -35.04 -12.91
CA THR A 994 -14.99 -33.98 -13.42
C THR A 994 -16.34 -34.55 -13.86
N ARG A 995 -17.45 -33.87 -13.55
CA ARG A 995 -18.67 -33.92 -14.38
C ARG A 995 -19.48 -32.61 -14.29
N TYR A 996 -19.90 -32.11 -15.45
CA TYR A 996 -20.94 -31.10 -15.56
C TYR A 996 -22.32 -31.72 -15.29
N ASN A 997 -23.27 -30.89 -14.86
CA ASN A 997 -24.59 -30.88 -15.47
C ASN A 997 -25.29 -29.52 -15.28
N HIS A 998 -25.94 -29.03 -16.33
CA HIS A 998 -26.86 -27.89 -16.25
C HIS A 998 -28.28 -28.40 -15.98
N THR A 999 -29.04 -27.65 -15.17
CA THR A 999 -30.51 -27.66 -15.22
C THR A 999 -31.04 -26.23 -15.05
N SER A 1000 -31.60 -25.68 -16.11
CA SER A 1000 -32.45 -24.48 -16.06
C SER A 1000 -33.91 -24.92 -16.13
N PHE A 1001 -34.87 -24.16 -15.56
CA PHE A 1001 -36.03 -23.63 -16.32
C PHE A 1001 -36.96 -22.69 -15.50
N THR A 1002 -37.52 -21.69 -16.20
CA THR A 1002 -38.76 -20.91 -15.96
C THR A 1002 -39.08 -20.25 -14.60
N THR A 1003 -38.94 -18.92 -14.57
CA THR A 1003 -40.04 -17.92 -14.61
C THR A 1003 -41.39 -18.20 -13.92
N PHE A 1004 -41.85 -17.27 -13.05
CA PHE A 1004 -43.19 -16.65 -13.14
C PHE A 1004 -43.24 -15.25 -12.46
N THR A 1005 -44.40 -14.61 -12.37
CA THR A 1005 -44.59 -13.14 -12.32
C THR A 1005 -44.82 -12.49 -10.97
N SER A 1006 -44.45 -11.20 -10.89
CA SER A 1006 -45.01 -10.09 -10.08
C SER A 1006 -46.32 -10.33 -9.30
N THR A 1007 -46.35 -9.92 -8.02
CA THR A 1007 -47.29 -8.88 -7.52
C THR A 1007 -46.96 -8.43 -6.10
N ARG A 1008 -47.25 -7.14 -5.80
CA ARG A 1008 -47.02 -6.38 -4.56
C ARG A 1008 -45.56 -6.06 -4.21
#